data_AF-A0A0W0WED2-F1
#
_entry.id   AF-A0A0W0WED2-F1
#
_cell.length_a   1.000
_cell.length_b   1.000
_cell.length_c   1.000
_cell.angle_alpha   90.00
_cell.angle_beta   90.00
_cell.angle_gamma   90.00
#
_symmetry.space_group_name_H-M   'P 1'
#
loop_
_entity.id
_entity.type
_entity.pdbx_description
1 polymer ?
#
loop_
_entity_poly.entity_id
_entity_poly.type
_entity_poly.pdbx_seq_one_letter_code
_entity_poly.pdbx_strand_id
1 'polypeptide(L)'
;MIQINSIKSKKEHSIAAQIPMNLWISVFNSKLLWDEQSIQNKTVDSIIRSDLPTDNKQAFILTLILYPNIGADELIRFARAVLQLNDKDIFELSAALGQLDTLKWLNDHVPGKIVKRKHSPDLICTIAANGHLTTLEWLVAQRRDQLKEGWLWYSAFCKAAANGHLEMLKWFIAQTPSRQTEMIRKRDYEAFSQSVVNGVDILEWFAEQAPDEVIQMIESKEYFAFGHAAANGQIAALEWLVAKAGHKLTDMIVAKNYYAFREAGANGHLQTLEWLATQAPQELIEMIRSYNYYAFGEAAANGHLQTLEWLATQAPQELIEMIRSYNYYAFREAARNNHYSVCHWLLRNASCLAYAESHVSEYGAIVFPFIESTLSKLHLASESHHGPDPYNLTDPEDAWYCFYILRNLIRRNDRNLDDEIRFLLNIPSVKSLAHQRAEGQTNELLRLALHSGNREAAEILLNIEAVRVLAEENNFYQNEVNRGIDLSQLARDRESSMTALTSGEQKRLDAAIKRYEPMLKQAGVANLMDALRYQLAERYQANPARITVNGQLINLPLEFADFQQLNLEPEAHQEALKAYYQNKDHTALRYLSKPNHWMDKKASYVCVNEDKTERWSTFEEYQPLIVMLWLAAIDETMPPINGHTLEGRLNHFVEELALLGRAHNWDKKRINSRNKEEEYDDLKGDKPSCFSGVKRRLFQAVIGHPLLDILTKDNILQEIRDFARTFFDSQIKEENRVAFYRAFTYYLTMLNVDEVSAQCLSELNLPEEKQRDFILYLIKKYGDSYLSDRNFTQLVETMLALKPDSTDISEHFHALKLDGLTALYNTKLQSSLGKIGEAGFFAETSDESTEATRAATVTAVDEGTVRACAG
;
A
#
# COMPACT_ATOMS: atom_id res chain seq x y z
N MET A 1 -26.63 11.65 -19.57
CA MET A 1 -26.86 10.20 -19.78
C MET A 1 -26.18 9.38 -18.70
N ILE A 2 -26.97 8.92 -17.73
CA ILE A 2 -26.52 7.93 -16.75
C ILE A 2 -26.55 6.55 -17.43
N GLN A 3 -25.49 5.76 -17.28
CA GLN A 3 -25.44 4.37 -17.76
C GLN A 3 -25.52 3.42 -16.58
N ILE A 4 -26.68 2.78 -16.42
CA ILE A 4 -26.87 1.70 -15.43
C ILE A 4 -26.73 0.39 -16.19
N ASN A 5 -25.79 -0.48 -15.82
CA ASN A 5 -25.51 -1.74 -16.51
C ASN A 5 -25.16 -2.90 -15.56
N SER A 6 -25.35 -2.73 -14.25
CA SER A 6 -25.15 -3.78 -13.25
C SER A 6 -26.36 -3.91 -12.32
N ILE A 7 -26.58 -5.10 -11.75
CA ILE A 7 -27.68 -5.32 -10.79
C ILE A 7 -27.50 -4.44 -9.54
N LYS A 8 -26.24 -4.23 -9.10
CA LYS A 8 -25.90 -3.34 -8.00
C LYS A 8 -26.32 -1.89 -8.30
N SER A 9 -25.87 -1.34 -9.44
CA SER A 9 -26.24 0.02 -9.85
C SER A 9 -27.75 0.18 -10.09
N LYS A 10 -28.45 -0.87 -10.54
CA LYS A 10 -29.92 -0.88 -10.63
C LYS A 10 -30.56 -0.72 -9.24
N LYS A 11 -30.09 -1.46 -8.24
CA LYS A 11 -30.64 -1.41 -6.87
C LYS A 11 -30.44 -0.05 -6.20
N GLU A 12 -29.32 0.60 -6.47
CA GLU A 12 -28.95 1.90 -5.89
C GLU A 12 -29.65 3.10 -6.58
N HIS A 13 -30.11 2.93 -7.82
CA HIS A 13 -30.70 4.03 -8.60
C HIS A 13 -32.21 4.18 -8.38
N SER A 14 -32.67 5.39 -8.03
CA SER A 14 -34.07 5.73 -7.67
C SER A 14 -35.13 5.21 -8.65
N ILE A 15 -34.93 5.41 -9.95
CA ILE A 15 -35.87 4.96 -11.00
C ILE A 15 -35.67 3.48 -11.34
N ALA A 16 -34.45 3.07 -11.70
CA ALA A 16 -34.19 1.70 -12.15
C ALA A 16 -34.48 0.64 -11.07
N ALA A 17 -34.37 0.99 -9.78
CA ALA A 17 -34.76 0.12 -8.68
C ALA A 17 -36.24 -0.29 -8.75
N GLN A 18 -37.12 0.61 -9.21
CA GLN A 18 -38.57 0.39 -9.31
C GLN A 18 -38.98 -0.45 -10.53
N ILE A 19 -38.08 -0.66 -11.52
CA ILE A 19 -38.37 -1.50 -12.68
C ILE A 19 -38.31 -2.98 -12.26
N PRO A 20 -39.39 -3.77 -12.46
CA PRO A 20 -39.38 -5.22 -12.20
C PRO A 20 -38.24 -5.93 -12.96
N MET A 21 -37.57 -6.90 -12.33
CA MET A 21 -36.32 -7.49 -12.86
C MET A 21 -36.50 -8.19 -14.21
N ASN A 22 -37.62 -8.88 -14.41
CA ASN A 22 -38.02 -9.45 -15.70
C ASN A 22 -38.15 -8.39 -16.81
N LEU A 23 -38.72 -7.21 -16.52
CA LEU A 23 -38.83 -6.10 -17.47
C LEU A 23 -37.48 -5.41 -17.67
N TRP A 24 -36.66 -5.32 -16.62
CA TRP A 24 -35.29 -4.85 -16.71
C TRP A 24 -34.47 -5.69 -17.70
N ILE A 25 -34.60 -7.02 -17.65
CA ILE A 25 -33.89 -7.92 -18.57
C ILE A 25 -34.51 -7.86 -19.97
N SER A 26 -35.84 -7.98 -20.10
CA SER A 26 -36.50 -8.17 -21.40
C SER A 26 -36.75 -6.88 -22.20
N VAL A 27 -36.93 -5.73 -21.54
CA VAL A 27 -37.24 -4.44 -22.18
C VAL A 27 -36.05 -3.50 -22.15
N PHE A 28 -35.29 -3.50 -21.06
CA PHE A 28 -34.10 -2.65 -20.91
C PHE A 28 -32.80 -3.36 -21.32
N ASN A 29 -32.82 -4.66 -21.63
CA ASN A 29 -31.61 -5.44 -21.92
C ASN A 29 -30.54 -5.26 -20.82
N SER A 30 -30.99 -5.23 -19.57
CA SER A 30 -30.18 -4.95 -18.38
C SER A 30 -29.45 -3.61 -18.40
N LYS A 31 -29.93 -2.63 -19.17
CA LYS A 31 -29.28 -1.33 -19.35
C LYS A 31 -30.27 -0.16 -19.43
N LEU A 32 -30.01 0.91 -18.68
CA LEU A 32 -30.71 2.20 -18.85
C LEU A 32 -29.74 3.26 -19.36
N LEU A 33 -30.11 3.91 -20.47
CA LEU A 33 -29.37 5.00 -21.12
C LEU A 33 -30.29 6.21 -21.29
N TRP A 34 -30.68 6.83 -20.18
CA TRP A 34 -31.57 7.99 -20.17
C TRP A 34 -31.48 8.71 -18.81
N ASP A 35 -31.79 10.01 -18.79
CA ASP A 35 -31.87 10.81 -17.57
C ASP A 35 -33.19 11.61 -17.49
N GLU A 36 -33.68 11.80 -16.27
CA GLU A 36 -34.98 12.41 -15.99
C GLU A 36 -35.02 13.93 -16.12
N GLN A 37 -33.86 14.58 -16.32
CA GLN A 37 -33.73 16.04 -16.36
C GLN A 37 -34.63 16.67 -17.42
N SER A 38 -34.80 15.99 -18.56
CA SER A 38 -35.60 16.45 -19.70
C SER A 38 -37.12 16.51 -19.42
N ILE A 39 -37.61 15.80 -18.40
CA ILE A 39 -39.02 15.79 -17.99
C ILE A 39 -39.26 16.31 -16.57
N GLN A 40 -38.20 16.79 -15.92
CA GLN A 40 -38.30 17.39 -14.59
C GLN A 40 -39.30 18.55 -14.60
N ASN A 41 -40.28 18.51 -13.70
CA ASN A 41 -41.39 19.49 -13.57
C ASN A 41 -42.37 19.55 -14.75
N LYS A 42 -42.35 18.59 -15.69
CA LYS A 42 -43.37 18.47 -16.74
C LYS A 42 -44.58 17.68 -16.25
N THR A 43 -45.77 18.06 -16.70
CA THR A 43 -46.96 17.19 -16.64
C THR A 43 -46.96 16.25 -17.85
N VAL A 44 -47.67 15.12 -17.77
CA VAL A 44 -47.71 14.12 -18.84
C VAL A 44 -48.13 14.72 -20.19
N ASP A 45 -49.13 15.60 -20.19
CA ASP A 45 -49.62 16.30 -21.39
C ASP A 45 -48.57 17.21 -22.06
N SER A 46 -47.56 17.65 -21.31
CA SER A 46 -46.49 18.53 -21.82
C SER A 46 -45.26 17.76 -22.32
N ILE A 47 -45.21 16.45 -22.11
CA ILE A 47 -44.09 15.60 -22.54
C ILE A 47 -44.17 15.36 -24.05
N ILE A 48 -43.06 15.64 -24.74
CA ILE A 48 -42.91 15.31 -26.15
C ILE A 48 -42.00 14.10 -26.33
N ARG A 49 -42.07 13.46 -27.51
CA ARG A 49 -41.34 12.20 -27.76
C ARG A 49 -39.84 12.30 -27.52
N SER A 50 -39.22 13.45 -27.80
CA SER A 50 -37.78 13.66 -27.62
C SER A 50 -37.32 13.71 -26.16
N ASP A 51 -38.25 13.88 -25.22
CA ASP A 51 -37.93 13.92 -23.78
C ASP A 51 -37.75 12.50 -23.19
N LEU A 52 -38.14 11.46 -23.91
CA LEU A 52 -38.16 10.07 -23.43
C LEU A 52 -37.14 9.19 -24.17
N PRO A 53 -36.73 8.03 -23.58
CA PRO A 53 -35.80 7.11 -24.25
C PRO A 53 -36.31 6.70 -25.63
N THR A 54 -35.40 6.37 -26.55
CA THR A 54 -35.74 6.00 -27.94
C THR A 54 -36.57 4.72 -28.06
N ASP A 55 -36.52 3.82 -27.07
CA ASP A 55 -37.40 2.67 -27.02
C ASP A 55 -38.77 3.04 -26.42
N ASN A 56 -39.84 2.81 -27.17
CA ASN A 56 -41.20 3.20 -26.77
C ASN A 56 -41.73 2.40 -25.56
N LYS A 57 -41.27 1.16 -25.36
CA LYS A 57 -41.67 0.33 -24.21
C LYS A 57 -40.96 0.77 -22.94
N GLN A 58 -39.67 1.09 -23.04
CA GLN A 58 -38.92 1.71 -21.94
C GLN A 58 -39.58 3.03 -21.54
N ALA A 59 -39.89 3.89 -22.51
CA ALA A 59 -40.57 5.15 -22.27
C ALA A 59 -41.92 4.99 -21.55
N PHE A 60 -42.72 3.98 -21.92
CA PHE A 60 -43.99 3.68 -21.24
C PHE A 60 -43.80 3.26 -19.78
N ILE A 61 -42.85 2.35 -19.51
CA ILE A 61 -42.55 1.89 -18.15
C ILE A 61 -42.07 3.05 -17.28
N LEU A 62 -41.17 3.88 -17.80
CA LEU A 62 -40.66 5.06 -17.09
C LEU A 62 -41.76 6.08 -16.83
N THR A 63 -42.69 6.28 -17.77
CA THR A 63 -43.83 7.19 -17.59
C THR A 63 -44.67 6.75 -16.39
N LEU A 64 -44.95 5.45 -16.25
CA LEU A 64 -45.70 4.91 -15.12
C LEU A 64 -44.96 5.04 -13.78
N ILE A 65 -43.63 4.88 -13.78
CA ILE A 65 -42.81 5.07 -12.57
C ILE A 65 -42.78 6.53 -12.14
N LEU A 66 -42.66 7.46 -13.09
CA LEU A 66 -42.51 8.89 -12.82
C LEU A 66 -43.86 9.58 -12.56
N TYR A 67 -44.95 9.05 -13.11
CA TYR A 67 -46.31 9.56 -12.93
C TYR A 67 -47.25 8.47 -12.41
N PRO A 68 -47.06 8.01 -11.15
CA PRO A 68 -47.79 6.85 -10.61
C PRO A 68 -49.31 7.07 -10.48
N ASN A 69 -49.77 8.33 -10.50
CA ASN A 69 -51.18 8.71 -10.38
C ASN A 69 -51.85 9.03 -11.72
N ILE A 70 -51.19 8.75 -12.85
CA ILE A 70 -51.76 9.00 -14.18
C ILE A 70 -53.04 8.18 -14.37
N GLY A 71 -54.10 8.83 -14.88
CA GLY A 71 -55.36 8.15 -15.17
C GLY A 71 -55.25 7.19 -16.35
N ALA A 72 -56.03 6.11 -16.35
CA ALA A 72 -56.03 5.10 -17.43
C ALA A 72 -56.25 5.71 -18.83
N ASP A 73 -57.23 6.60 -18.98
CA ASP A 73 -57.53 7.28 -20.25
C ASP A 73 -56.36 8.18 -20.71
N GLU A 74 -55.79 8.95 -19.78
CA GLU A 74 -54.66 9.85 -20.04
C GLU A 74 -53.42 9.06 -20.47
N LEU A 75 -53.06 7.99 -19.75
CA LEU A 75 -51.95 7.11 -20.08
C LEU A 75 -52.11 6.47 -21.47
N ILE A 76 -53.31 6.03 -21.83
CA ILE A 76 -53.56 5.39 -23.11
C ILE A 76 -53.49 6.40 -24.25
N ARG A 77 -54.04 7.60 -24.07
CA ARG A 77 -53.89 8.69 -25.05
C ARG A 77 -52.42 9.04 -25.25
N PHE A 78 -51.67 9.18 -24.17
CA PHE A 78 -50.24 9.45 -24.20
C PHE A 78 -49.48 8.34 -24.95
N ALA A 79 -49.72 7.08 -24.59
CA ALA A 79 -49.06 5.94 -25.20
C ALA A 79 -49.34 5.80 -26.71
N ARG A 80 -50.56 6.13 -27.16
CA ARG A 80 -50.92 6.12 -28.59
C ARG A 80 -50.36 7.31 -29.36
N ALA A 81 -50.54 8.52 -28.83
CA ALA A 81 -50.22 9.75 -29.55
C ALA A 81 -48.73 10.10 -29.50
N VAL A 82 -48.10 9.93 -28.34
CA VAL A 82 -46.70 10.32 -28.12
C VAL A 82 -45.77 9.14 -28.33
N LEU A 83 -46.06 7.98 -27.72
CA LEU A 83 -45.19 6.79 -27.81
C LEU A 83 -45.48 5.91 -29.02
N GLN A 84 -46.58 6.14 -29.73
CA GLN A 84 -46.99 5.35 -30.91
C GLN A 84 -47.08 3.83 -30.62
N LEU A 85 -47.44 3.46 -29.39
CA LEU A 85 -47.66 2.06 -29.02
C LEU A 85 -49.03 1.59 -29.51
N ASN A 86 -49.09 0.37 -30.03
CA ASN A 86 -50.35 -0.27 -30.36
C ASN A 86 -51.05 -0.78 -29.08
N ASP A 87 -52.37 -0.99 -29.15
CA ASP A 87 -53.15 -1.38 -27.97
C ASP A 87 -52.67 -2.68 -27.32
N LYS A 88 -52.09 -3.61 -28.10
CA LYS A 88 -51.58 -4.89 -27.59
C LYS A 88 -50.35 -4.66 -26.70
N ASP A 89 -49.39 -3.85 -27.14
CA ASP A 89 -48.21 -3.52 -26.35
C ASP A 89 -48.59 -2.75 -25.07
N ILE A 90 -49.53 -1.80 -25.17
CA ILE A 90 -50.06 -1.09 -23.99
C ILE A 90 -50.69 -2.08 -23.02
N PHE A 91 -51.52 -3.01 -23.50
CA PHE A 91 -52.15 -4.03 -22.67
C PHE A 91 -51.14 -4.95 -21.98
N GLU A 92 -50.15 -5.46 -22.70
CA GLU A 92 -49.14 -6.37 -22.13
C GLU A 92 -48.25 -5.68 -21.09
N LEU A 93 -47.81 -4.44 -21.36
CA LEU A 93 -47.01 -3.66 -20.41
C LEU A 93 -47.82 -3.25 -19.18
N SER A 94 -49.05 -2.77 -19.36
CA SER A 94 -49.96 -2.45 -18.25
C SER A 94 -50.23 -3.67 -17.37
N ALA A 95 -50.38 -4.85 -17.97
CA ALA A 95 -50.58 -6.08 -17.22
C ALA A 95 -49.33 -6.50 -16.46
N ALA A 96 -48.15 -6.40 -17.08
CA ALA A 96 -46.87 -6.65 -16.41
C ALA A 96 -46.61 -5.72 -15.23
N LEU A 97 -47.20 -4.51 -15.23
CA LEU A 97 -47.08 -3.49 -14.17
C LEU A 97 -48.29 -3.42 -13.23
N GLY A 98 -49.26 -4.33 -13.36
CA GLY A 98 -50.42 -4.42 -12.47
C GLY A 98 -51.45 -3.30 -12.61
N GLN A 99 -51.44 -2.58 -13.74
CA GLN A 99 -52.31 -1.44 -14.03
C GLN A 99 -53.73 -1.89 -14.43
N LEU A 100 -54.45 -2.48 -13.49
CA LEU A 100 -55.75 -3.13 -13.72
C LEU A 100 -56.80 -2.18 -14.33
N ASP A 101 -56.85 -0.92 -13.92
CA ASP A 101 -57.82 0.04 -14.44
C ASP A 101 -57.55 0.37 -15.91
N THR A 102 -56.27 0.47 -16.30
CA THR A 102 -55.85 0.61 -17.70
C THR A 102 -56.27 -0.61 -18.53
N LEU A 103 -56.13 -1.82 -17.98
CA LEU A 103 -56.57 -3.05 -18.66
C LEU A 103 -58.08 -3.12 -18.85
N LYS A 104 -58.86 -2.77 -17.82
CA LYS A 104 -60.32 -2.71 -17.88
C LYS A 104 -60.75 -1.68 -18.92
N TRP A 105 -60.17 -0.48 -18.87
CA TRP A 105 -60.46 0.56 -19.84
C TRP A 105 -60.20 0.09 -21.27
N LEU A 106 -59.02 -0.48 -21.56
CA LEU A 106 -58.69 -1.00 -22.89
C LEU A 106 -59.65 -2.09 -23.33
N ASN A 107 -60.03 -2.99 -22.42
CA ASN A 107 -60.96 -4.07 -22.73
C ASN A 107 -62.37 -3.59 -23.09
N ASP A 108 -62.83 -2.53 -22.44
CA ASP A 108 -64.19 -2.01 -22.62
C ASP A 108 -64.30 -1.07 -23.81
N HIS A 109 -63.21 -0.37 -24.17
CA HIS A 109 -63.20 0.65 -25.24
C HIS A 109 -62.57 0.18 -26.56
N VAL A 110 -61.79 -0.90 -26.57
CA VAL A 110 -61.18 -1.43 -27.81
C VAL A 110 -62.10 -2.49 -28.47
N PRO A 111 -62.46 -2.32 -29.76
CA PRO A 111 -63.33 -3.28 -30.46
C PRO A 111 -62.81 -4.72 -30.44
N GLY A 112 -63.74 -5.66 -30.26
CA GLY A 112 -63.44 -7.10 -30.24
C GLY A 112 -62.88 -7.62 -28.91
N LYS A 113 -62.94 -6.82 -27.82
CA LYS A 113 -62.38 -7.09 -26.49
C LYS A 113 -60.91 -7.47 -26.56
N ILE A 114 -60.02 -6.51 -26.27
CA ILE A 114 -58.58 -6.74 -26.35
C ILE A 114 -58.10 -7.94 -25.54
N VAL A 115 -58.78 -8.23 -24.41
CA VAL A 115 -58.49 -9.39 -23.57
C VAL A 115 -58.71 -10.71 -24.30
N LYS A 116 -59.39 -10.79 -25.45
CA LYS A 116 -59.56 -12.03 -26.22
C LYS A 116 -58.57 -12.18 -27.37
N ARG A 117 -57.77 -11.15 -27.66
CA ARG A 117 -56.76 -11.19 -28.72
C ARG A 117 -55.58 -12.10 -28.35
N LYS A 118 -54.77 -12.48 -29.34
CA LYS A 118 -53.55 -13.25 -29.13
C LYS A 118 -52.47 -12.37 -28.50
N HIS A 119 -52.15 -12.65 -27.24
CA HIS A 119 -51.08 -12.00 -26.47
C HIS A 119 -49.83 -12.88 -26.42
N SER A 120 -48.74 -12.31 -25.90
CA SER A 120 -47.51 -13.03 -25.59
C SER A 120 -47.83 -14.29 -24.77
N PRO A 121 -47.25 -15.45 -25.12
CA PRO A 121 -47.39 -16.68 -24.33
C PRO A 121 -46.97 -16.50 -22.87
N ASP A 122 -46.01 -15.61 -22.60
CA ASP A 122 -45.42 -15.42 -21.27
C ASP A 122 -46.11 -14.34 -20.42
N LEU A 123 -47.23 -13.78 -20.88
CA LEU A 123 -47.94 -12.72 -20.18
C LEU A 123 -48.32 -13.13 -18.74
N ILE A 124 -48.84 -14.35 -18.57
CA ILE A 124 -49.23 -14.87 -17.25
C ILE A 124 -48.00 -15.05 -16.36
N CYS A 125 -46.91 -15.60 -16.90
CA CYS A 125 -45.65 -15.76 -16.17
C CYS A 125 -45.09 -14.39 -15.73
N THR A 126 -45.23 -13.37 -16.56
CA THR A 126 -44.79 -11.99 -16.31
C THR A 126 -45.61 -11.32 -15.22
N ILE A 127 -46.94 -11.46 -15.25
CA ILE A 127 -47.85 -10.96 -14.20
C ILE A 127 -47.52 -11.69 -12.88
N ALA A 128 -47.29 -13.00 -12.95
CA ALA A 128 -47.02 -13.83 -11.78
C ALA A 128 -45.67 -13.54 -11.14
N ALA A 129 -44.61 -13.34 -11.94
CA ALA A 129 -43.30 -12.93 -11.47
C ALA A 129 -43.34 -11.61 -10.70
N ASN A 130 -44.25 -10.69 -11.07
CA ASN A 130 -44.36 -9.36 -10.47
C ASN A 130 -45.43 -9.29 -9.37
N GLY A 131 -46.08 -10.41 -9.02
CA GLY A 131 -47.00 -10.47 -7.89
C GLY A 131 -48.36 -9.79 -8.11
N HIS A 132 -48.73 -9.45 -9.34
CA HIS A 132 -49.97 -8.74 -9.63
C HIS A 132 -51.20 -9.66 -9.65
N LEU A 133 -51.55 -10.21 -8.48
CA LEU A 133 -52.63 -11.20 -8.29
C LEU A 133 -53.97 -10.71 -8.82
N THR A 134 -54.41 -9.50 -8.46
CA THR A 134 -55.71 -8.95 -8.91
C THR A 134 -55.81 -8.80 -10.43
N THR A 135 -54.69 -8.49 -11.08
CA THR A 135 -54.59 -8.43 -12.55
C THR A 135 -54.72 -9.82 -13.15
N LEU A 136 -54.06 -10.83 -12.56
CA LEU A 136 -54.14 -12.21 -13.01
C LEU A 136 -55.56 -12.78 -12.83
N GLU A 137 -56.18 -12.53 -11.67
CA GLU A 137 -57.56 -12.92 -11.37
C GLU A 137 -58.53 -12.38 -12.40
N TRP A 138 -58.43 -11.08 -12.70
CA TRP A 138 -59.25 -10.45 -13.71
C TRP A 138 -59.01 -11.07 -15.09
N LEU A 139 -57.75 -11.26 -15.50
CA LEU A 139 -57.41 -11.85 -16.79
C LEU A 139 -57.97 -13.28 -16.95
N VAL A 140 -57.83 -14.12 -15.92
CA VAL A 140 -58.34 -15.50 -15.91
C VAL A 140 -59.87 -15.52 -15.89
N ALA A 141 -60.53 -14.61 -15.17
CA ALA A 141 -61.98 -14.48 -15.19
C ALA A 141 -62.53 -14.15 -16.59
N GLN A 142 -61.77 -13.38 -17.41
CA GLN A 142 -62.16 -13.09 -18.80
C GLN A 142 -61.91 -14.24 -19.78
N ARG A 143 -61.08 -15.23 -19.43
CA ARG A 143 -60.59 -16.30 -20.32
C ARG A 143 -60.75 -17.71 -19.71
N ARG A 144 -61.80 -17.92 -18.89
CA ARG A 144 -61.98 -19.01 -17.90
C ARG A 144 -61.40 -20.39 -18.23
N ASP A 145 -61.43 -20.82 -19.49
CA ASP A 145 -61.10 -22.21 -19.87
C ASP A 145 -59.79 -22.39 -20.66
N GLN A 146 -59.16 -21.31 -21.15
CA GLN A 146 -57.99 -21.42 -22.05
C GLN A 146 -56.63 -21.31 -21.35
N LEU A 147 -56.59 -20.89 -20.09
CA LEU A 147 -55.35 -20.48 -19.41
C LEU A 147 -54.91 -21.38 -18.25
N LYS A 148 -55.78 -22.29 -17.78
CA LYS A 148 -55.56 -23.07 -16.54
C LYS A 148 -54.84 -24.40 -16.76
N GLU A 149 -54.26 -24.62 -17.94
CA GLU A 149 -53.70 -25.92 -18.31
C GLU A 149 -52.31 -25.83 -18.95
N GLY A 150 -51.51 -26.86 -18.71
CA GLY A 150 -50.23 -27.05 -19.39
C GLY A 150 -49.03 -26.34 -18.75
N TRP A 151 -47.99 -26.19 -19.57
CA TRP A 151 -46.68 -25.70 -19.16
C TRP A 151 -46.68 -24.26 -18.63
N LEU A 152 -47.51 -23.38 -19.20
CA LEU A 152 -47.55 -21.96 -18.85
C LEU A 152 -48.06 -21.73 -17.42
N TRP A 153 -49.07 -22.47 -16.98
CA TRP A 153 -49.63 -22.36 -15.63
C TRP A 153 -48.59 -22.74 -14.56
N TYR A 154 -47.90 -23.86 -14.78
CA TYR A 154 -46.79 -24.28 -13.93
C TYR A 154 -45.63 -23.28 -13.95
N SER A 155 -45.25 -22.76 -15.12
CA SER A 155 -44.17 -21.78 -15.22
C SER A 155 -44.51 -20.50 -14.44
N ALA A 156 -45.76 -20.05 -14.48
CA ALA A 156 -46.22 -18.92 -13.69
C ALA A 156 -46.19 -19.19 -12.18
N PHE A 157 -46.60 -20.39 -11.74
CA PHE A 157 -46.46 -20.84 -10.36
C PHE A 157 -45.00 -20.80 -9.89
N CYS A 158 -44.07 -21.34 -10.67
CA CYS A 158 -42.64 -21.28 -10.36
C CYS A 158 -42.09 -19.84 -10.32
N LYS A 159 -42.52 -18.96 -11.24
CA LYS A 159 -42.10 -17.56 -11.24
C LYS A 159 -42.65 -16.79 -10.04
N ALA A 160 -43.88 -17.06 -9.62
CA ALA A 160 -44.43 -16.51 -8.38
C ALA A 160 -43.63 -16.98 -7.16
N ALA A 161 -43.25 -18.26 -7.11
CA ALA A 161 -42.49 -18.83 -6.01
C ALA A 161 -41.06 -18.25 -5.93
N ALA A 162 -40.39 -18.14 -7.07
CA ALA A 162 -39.05 -17.56 -7.19
C ALA A 162 -38.99 -16.06 -6.85
N ASN A 163 -40.14 -15.37 -6.76
CA ASN A 163 -40.24 -13.96 -6.38
C ASN A 163 -41.05 -13.74 -5.08
N GLY A 164 -41.34 -14.81 -4.32
CA GLY A 164 -41.92 -14.69 -2.98
C GLY A 164 -43.43 -14.41 -2.92
N HIS A 165 -44.17 -14.57 -4.02
CA HIS A 165 -45.60 -14.21 -4.08
C HIS A 165 -46.48 -15.32 -3.49
N LEU A 166 -46.40 -15.54 -2.18
CA LEU A 166 -47.09 -16.63 -1.47
C LEU A 166 -48.61 -16.66 -1.69
N GLU A 167 -49.28 -15.51 -1.58
CA GLU A 167 -50.74 -15.43 -1.82
C GLU A 167 -51.12 -15.85 -3.24
N MET A 168 -50.24 -15.60 -4.21
CA MET A 168 -50.43 -16.05 -5.57
C MET A 168 -50.26 -17.56 -5.70
N LEU A 169 -49.34 -18.19 -4.97
CA LEU A 169 -49.21 -19.65 -4.94
C LEU A 169 -50.44 -20.33 -4.35
N LYS A 170 -50.94 -19.80 -3.22
CA LYS A 170 -52.21 -20.23 -2.61
C LYS A 170 -53.36 -20.14 -3.61
N TRP A 171 -53.44 -19.03 -4.34
CA TRP A 171 -54.44 -18.84 -5.38
C TRP A 171 -54.29 -19.84 -6.53
N PHE A 172 -53.08 -20.06 -7.06
CA PHE A 172 -52.81 -21.04 -8.11
C PHE A 172 -53.28 -22.45 -7.72
N ILE A 173 -53.00 -22.89 -6.49
CA ILE A 173 -53.49 -24.18 -5.97
C ILE A 173 -55.02 -24.19 -5.87
N ALA A 174 -55.62 -23.14 -5.33
CA ALA A 174 -57.08 -23.04 -5.19
C ALA A 174 -57.81 -23.10 -6.55
N GLN A 175 -57.18 -22.63 -7.63
CA GLN A 175 -57.71 -22.73 -8.98
C GLN A 175 -57.58 -24.14 -9.59
N THR A 176 -56.61 -24.94 -9.15
CA THR A 176 -56.38 -26.32 -9.64
C THR A 176 -56.08 -27.31 -8.51
N PRO A 177 -57.00 -27.57 -7.56
CA PRO A 177 -56.71 -28.39 -6.38
C PRO A 177 -56.30 -29.83 -6.71
N SER A 178 -56.91 -30.41 -7.75
CA SER A 178 -56.62 -31.78 -8.20
C SER A 178 -55.21 -31.96 -8.77
N ARG A 179 -54.49 -30.87 -9.07
CA ARG A 179 -53.12 -30.88 -9.61
C ARG A 179 -52.07 -30.38 -8.62
N GLN A 180 -52.44 -30.12 -7.36
CA GLN A 180 -51.53 -29.60 -6.33
C GLN A 180 -50.23 -30.42 -6.22
N THR A 181 -50.35 -31.73 -6.01
CA THR A 181 -49.17 -32.62 -5.85
C THR A 181 -48.32 -32.65 -7.13
N GLU A 182 -48.94 -32.71 -8.31
CA GLU A 182 -48.21 -32.64 -9.59
C GLU A 182 -47.43 -31.32 -9.69
N MET A 183 -48.09 -30.20 -9.39
CA MET A 183 -47.51 -28.86 -9.50
C MET A 183 -46.32 -28.65 -8.57
N ILE A 184 -46.40 -29.16 -7.33
CA ILE A 184 -45.31 -29.11 -6.35
C ILE A 184 -44.12 -29.99 -6.79
N ARG A 185 -44.36 -31.23 -7.21
CA ARG A 185 -43.31 -32.20 -7.59
C ARG A 185 -42.62 -31.89 -8.92
N LYS A 186 -43.25 -31.10 -9.78
CA LYS A 186 -42.82 -30.92 -11.17
C LYS A 186 -41.41 -30.32 -11.26
N ARG A 187 -40.64 -30.87 -12.22
CA ARG A 187 -39.20 -30.63 -12.42
C ARG A 187 -38.37 -30.76 -11.13
N ASP A 188 -38.68 -31.80 -10.36
CA ASP A 188 -37.96 -32.14 -9.13
C ASP A 188 -37.99 -30.96 -8.15
N TYR A 189 -39.21 -30.57 -7.76
CA TYR A 189 -39.50 -29.53 -6.76
C TYR A 189 -38.87 -28.15 -7.08
N GLU A 190 -38.91 -27.74 -8.35
CA GLU A 190 -38.33 -26.45 -8.80
C GLU A 190 -38.94 -25.23 -8.10
N ALA A 191 -40.26 -25.22 -7.88
CA ALA A 191 -40.93 -24.08 -7.24
C ALA A 191 -40.44 -23.85 -5.79
N PHE A 192 -40.30 -24.93 -5.02
CA PHE A 192 -39.77 -24.91 -3.65
C PHE A 192 -38.30 -24.45 -3.65
N SER A 193 -37.47 -25.07 -4.48
CA SER A 193 -36.03 -24.79 -4.49
C SER A 193 -35.68 -23.38 -5.00
N GLN A 194 -36.51 -22.79 -5.86
CA GLN A 194 -36.37 -21.38 -6.27
C GLN A 194 -36.93 -20.39 -5.24
N SER A 195 -37.82 -20.81 -4.34
CA SER A 195 -38.42 -19.90 -3.35
C SER A 195 -37.55 -19.60 -2.15
N VAL A 196 -36.45 -20.35 -1.94
CA VAL A 196 -35.54 -20.18 -0.79
C VAL A 196 -34.94 -18.78 -0.66
N VAL A 197 -34.95 -17.99 -1.73
CA VAL A 197 -34.47 -16.60 -1.73
C VAL A 197 -35.50 -15.57 -1.25
N ASN A 198 -36.72 -16.01 -0.94
CA ASN A 198 -37.84 -15.13 -0.59
C ASN A 198 -38.44 -15.42 0.79
N GLY A 199 -37.62 -15.87 1.74
CA GLY A 199 -38.00 -16.05 3.13
C GLY A 199 -38.53 -17.44 3.49
N VAL A 200 -38.76 -17.65 4.78
CA VAL A 200 -39.10 -18.96 5.35
C VAL A 200 -40.60 -19.28 5.24
N ASP A 201 -41.47 -18.27 5.20
CA ASP A 201 -42.93 -18.45 5.16
C ASP A 201 -43.40 -19.29 3.96
N ILE A 202 -42.79 -19.08 2.79
CA ILE A 202 -43.08 -19.85 1.58
C ILE A 202 -42.57 -21.30 1.68
N LEU A 203 -41.44 -21.52 2.36
CA LEU A 203 -40.89 -22.85 2.61
C LEU A 203 -41.76 -23.64 3.59
N GLU A 204 -42.20 -23.00 4.68
CA GLU A 204 -43.18 -23.58 5.60
C GLU A 204 -44.48 -23.90 4.87
N TRP A 205 -44.97 -22.99 4.02
CA TRP A 205 -46.17 -23.29 3.24
C TRP A 205 -46.00 -24.52 2.34
N PHE A 206 -44.87 -24.67 1.63
CA PHE A 206 -44.61 -25.89 0.86
C PHE A 206 -44.55 -27.15 1.74
N ALA A 207 -43.95 -27.04 2.93
CA ALA A 207 -43.91 -28.14 3.90
C ALA A 207 -45.30 -28.50 4.44
N GLU A 208 -46.18 -27.52 4.65
CA GLU A 208 -47.59 -27.75 5.01
C GLU A 208 -48.36 -28.41 3.86
N GLN A 209 -48.06 -28.07 2.62
CA GLN A 209 -48.75 -28.62 1.44
C GLN A 209 -48.35 -30.06 1.11
N ALA A 210 -47.16 -30.50 1.52
CA ALA A 210 -46.69 -31.88 1.33
C ALA A 210 -45.70 -32.28 2.44
N PRO A 211 -46.19 -32.53 3.67
CA PRO A 211 -45.33 -32.75 4.85
C PRO A 211 -44.48 -34.02 4.73
N ASP A 212 -44.99 -35.07 4.08
CA ASP A 212 -44.28 -36.33 3.89
C ASP A 212 -43.18 -36.26 2.80
N GLU A 213 -43.07 -35.12 2.10
CA GLU A 213 -42.16 -34.93 0.97
C GLU A 213 -41.06 -33.89 1.22
N VAL A 214 -41.04 -33.28 2.41
CA VAL A 214 -40.11 -32.17 2.73
C VAL A 214 -38.65 -32.59 2.55
N ILE A 215 -38.27 -33.80 2.97
CA ILE A 215 -36.89 -34.27 2.80
C ILE A 215 -36.55 -34.46 1.31
N GLN A 216 -37.46 -35.01 0.51
CA GLN A 216 -37.29 -35.19 -0.92
C GLN A 216 -37.19 -33.85 -1.66
N MET A 217 -37.95 -32.83 -1.21
CA MET A 217 -37.81 -31.46 -1.71
C MET A 217 -36.41 -30.90 -1.44
N ILE A 218 -35.87 -31.15 -0.24
CA ILE A 218 -34.54 -30.69 0.17
C ILE A 218 -33.44 -31.42 -0.60
N GLU A 219 -33.56 -32.73 -0.79
CA GLU A 219 -32.60 -33.58 -1.54
C GLU A 219 -32.61 -33.31 -3.06
N SER A 220 -33.66 -32.66 -3.58
CA SER A 220 -33.85 -32.41 -5.00
C SER A 220 -32.63 -31.78 -5.68
N LYS A 221 -32.34 -32.26 -6.89
CA LYS A 221 -31.19 -31.83 -7.72
C LYS A 221 -29.87 -31.78 -6.96
N GLU A 222 -29.63 -32.75 -6.07
CA GLU A 222 -28.48 -32.83 -5.16
C GLU A 222 -28.37 -31.57 -4.29
N TYR A 223 -29.39 -31.32 -3.48
CA TYR A 223 -29.44 -30.23 -2.50
C TYR A 223 -29.37 -28.82 -3.11
N PHE A 224 -29.97 -28.61 -4.29
CA PHE A 224 -29.94 -27.30 -4.96
C PHE A 224 -30.54 -26.19 -4.11
N ALA A 225 -31.60 -26.47 -3.33
CA ALA A 225 -32.23 -25.49 -2.44
C ALA A 225 -31.23 -24.93 -1.41
N PHE A 226 -30.40 -25.79 -0.81
CA PHE A 226 -29.36 -25.40 0.16
C PHE A 226 -28.28 -24.55 -0.52
N GLY A 227 -27.77 -25.01 -1.67
CA GLY A 227 -26.81 -24.26 -2.46
C GLY A 227 -27.32 -22.90 -2.93
N HIS A 228 -28.57 -22.82 -3.37
CA HIS A 228 -29.19 -21.59 -3.86
C HIS A 228 -29.47 -20.59 -2.72
N ALA A 229 -29.86 -21.07 -1.54
CA ALA A 229 -29.97 -20.25 -0.34
C ALA A 229 -28.61 -19.65 0.04
N ALA A 230 -27.54 -20.46 0.06
CA ALA A 230 -26.19 -20.01 0.36
C ALA A 230 -25.66 -18.99 -0.66
N ALA A 231 -25.85 -19.26 -1.95
CA ALA A 231 -25.48 -18.36 -3.05
C ALA A 231 -26.15 -16.98 -2.98
N ASN A 232 -27.26 -16.84 -2.23
CA ASN A 232 -28.00 -15.59 -2.06
C ASN A 232 -27.95 -15.05 -0.61
N GLY A 233 -27.10 -15.62 0.25
CA GLY A 233 -26.90 -15.15 1.62
C GLY A 233 -28.08 -15.39 2.56
N GLN A 234 -28.94 -16.38 2.27
CA GLN A 234 -30.22 -16.58 2.96
C GLN A 234 -30.06 -17.48 4.18
N ILE A 235 -29.43 -16.96 5.24
CA ILE A 235 -29.15 -17.72 6.47
C ILE A 235 -30.44 -18.31 7.07
N ALA A 236 -31.53 -17.55 7.15
CA ALA A 236 -32.79 -18.05 7.69
C ALA A 236 -33.35 -19.26 6.91
N ALA A 237 -33.16 -19.29 5.58
CA ALA A 237 -33.55 -20.44 4.77
C ALA A 237 -32.60 -21.62 4.99
N LEU A 238 -31.29 -21.38 5.13
CA LEU A 238 -30.32 -22.43 5.48
C LEU A 238 -30.65 -23.06 6.84
N GLU A 239 -30.88 -22.25 7.86
CA GLU A 239 -31.29 -22.69 9.20
C GLU A 239 -32.59 -23.50 9.16
N TRP A 240 -33.56 -23.06 8.36
CA TRP A 240 -34.80 -23.81 8.15
C TRP A 240 -34.56 -25.18 7.51
N LEU A 241 -33.74 -25.26 6.46
CA LEU A 241 -33.39 -26.52 5.78
C LEU A 241 -32.68 -27.47 6.76
N VAL A 242 -31.77 -26.96 7.60
CA VAL A 242 -31.10 -27.74 8.65
C VAL A 242 -32.07 -28.17 9.74
N ALA A 243 -33.03 -27.32 10.13
CA ALA A 243 -34.04 -27.69 11.11
C ALA A 243 -34.94 -28.84 10.61
N LYS A 244 -35.28 -28.88 9.32
CA LYS A 244 -36.09 -29.96 8.75
C LYS A 244 -35.28 -31.21 8.39
N ALA A 245 -34.02 -31.06 7.96
CA ALA A 245 -33.19 -32.15 7.43
C ALA A 245 -31.78 -32.21 8.04
N GLY A 246 -31.61 -31.92 9.34
CA GLY A 246 -30.30 -31.81 9.97
C GLY A 246 -29.41 -33.06 9.89
N HIS A 247 -30.03 -34.25 9.82
CA HIS A 247 -29.30 -35.51 9.61
C HIS A 247 -28.65 -35.63 8.22
N LYS A 248 -28.93 -34.70 7.29
CA LYS A 248 -28.35 -34.57 5.95
C LYS A 248 -27.42 -33.38 5.82
N LEU A 249 -27.08 -32.68 6.91
CA LEU A 249 -26.26 -31.47 6.87
C LEU A 249 -24.93 -31.67 6.15
N THR A 250 -24.21 -32.75 6.45
CA THR A 250 -22.95 -33.07 5.78
C THR A 250 -23.17 -33.28 4.27
N ASP A 251 -24.18 -34.06 3.88
CA ASP A 251 -24.51 -34.30 2.47
C ASP A 251 -24.84 -32.98 1.73
N MET A 252 -25.59 -32.07 2.38
CA MET A 252 -25.91 -30.74 1.87
C MET A 252 -24.66 -29.88 1.66
N ILE A 253 -23.71 -29.92 2.59
CA ILE A 253 -22.47 -29.12 2.54
C ILE A 253 -21.52 -29.63 1.45
N VAL A 254 -21.30 -30.95 1.34
CA VAL A 254 -20.35 -31.53 0.38
C VAL A 254 -20.88 -31.58 -1.06
N ALA A 255 -22.19 -31.41 -1.25
CA ALA A 255 -22.88 -31.49 -2.53
C ALA A 255 -22.21 -30.67 -3.64
N LYS A 256 -22.09 -31.28 -4.83
CA LYS A 256 -21.51 -30.66 -6.04
C LYS A 256 -20.16 -29.97 -5.79
N ASN A 257 -19.30 -30.64 -5.04
CA ASN A 257 -18.00 -30.14 -4.61
C ASN A 257 -18.14 -28.79 -3.89
N TYR A 258 -18.83 -28.81 -2.75
CA TYR A 258 -19.03 -27.66 -1.88
C TYR A 258 -19.68 -26.45 -2.57
N TYR A 259 -20.67 -26.69 -3.42
CA TYR A 259 -21.34 -25.65 -4.21
C TYR A 259 -21.90 -24.51 -3.36
N ALA A 260 -22.46 -24.81 -2.19
CA ALA A 260 -22.98 -23.81 -1.26
C ALA A 260 -21.90 -22.82 -0.82
N PHE A 261 -20.72 -23.32 -0.43
CA PHE A 261 -19.59 -22.48 -0.02
C PHE A 261 -19.02 -21.68 -1.19
N ARG A 262 -18.82 -22.35 -2.35
CA ARG A 262 -18.28 -21.73 -3.56
C ARG A 262 -19.10 -20.53 -4.03
N GLU A 263 -20.42 -20.71 -4.15
CA GLU A 263 -21.31 -19.66 -4.63
C GLU A 263 -21.56 -18.57 -3.58
N ALA A 264 -21.60 -18.91 -2.29
CA ALA A 264 -21.64 -17.89 -1.23
C ALA A 264 -20.40 -17.00 -1.27
N GLY A 265 -19.22 -17.57 -1.49
CA GLY A 265 -17.97 -16.82 -1.63
C GLY A 265 -17.92 -15.99 -2.90
N ALA A 266 -18.29 -16.57 -4.04
CA ALA A 266 -18.36 -15.86 -5.32
C ALA A 266 -19.26 -14.61 -5.26
N ASN A 267 -20.35 -14.66 -4.49
CA ASN A 267 -21.31 -13.55 -4.32
C ASN A 267 -21.03 -12.68 -3.07
N GLY A 268 -19.94 -12.92 -2.35
CA GLY A 268 -19.51 -12.08 -1.22
C GLY A 268 -20.35 -12.20 0.05
N HIS A 269 -21.07 -13.31 0.22
CA HIS A 269 -21.92 -13.56 1.39
C HIS A 269 -21.08 -14.07 2.58
N LEU A 270 -20.23 -13.20 3.13
CA LEU A 270 -19.29 -13.53 4.21
C LEU A 270 -19.98 -14.21 5.41
N GLN A 271 -21.10 -13.66 5.90
CA GLN A 271 -21.84 -14.26 7.03
C GLN A 271 -22.31 -15.69 6.75
N THR A 272 -22.59 -16.02 5.48
CA THR A 272 -22.95 -17.39 5.09
C THR A 272 -21.73 -18.31 5.06
N LEU A 273 -20.57 -17.81 4.64
CA LEU A 273 -19.31 -18.58 4.73
C LEU A 273 -18.93 -18.87 6.19
N GLU A 274 -19.04 -17.86 7.06
CA GLU A 274 -18.84 -18.00 8.50
C GLU A 274 -19.81 -19.03 9.08
N TRP A 275 -21.09 -18.92 8.74
CA TRP A 275 -22.09 -19.89 9.16
C TRP A 275 -21.74 -21.31 8.69
N LEU A 276 -21.42 -21.52 7.41
CA LEU A 276 -21.01 -22.84 6.88
C LEU A 276 -19.76 -23.38 7.58
N ALA A 277 -18.78 -22.53 7.88
CA ALA A 277 -17.59 -22.89 8.63
C ALA A 277 -17.93 -23.33 10.06
N THR A 278 -18.91 -22.71 10.72
CA THR A 278 -19.37 -23.16 12.05
C THR A 278 -20.13 -24.49 11.99
N GLN A 279 -20.84 -24.76 10.90
CA GLN A 279 -21.61 -26.00 10.74
C GLN A 279 -20.72 -27.21 10.44
N ALA A 280 -19.62 -27.03 9.70
CA ALA A 280 -18.70 -28.11 9.34
C ALA A 280 -17.23 -27.65 9.41
N PRO A 281 -16.68 -27.38 10.62
CA PRO A 281 -15.32 -26.88 10.77
C PRO A 281 -14.25 -27.84 10.24
N GLN A 282 -14.53 -29.16 10.29
CA GLN A 282 -13.62 -30.19 9.78
C GLN A 282 -13.49 -30.18 8.24
N GLU A 283 -14.49 -29.64 7.54
CA GLU A 283 -14.55 -29.56 6.07
C GLU A 283 -14.02 -28.23 5.54
N LEU A 284 -13.68 -27.27 6.41
CA LEU A 284 -13.38 -25.89 6.01
C LEU A 284 -12.26 -25.78 4.98
N ILE A 285 -11.17 -26.51 5.16
CA ILE A 285 -10.05 -26.47 4.22
C ILE A 285 -10.43 -27.07 2.86
N GLU A 286 -11.22 -28.14 2.83
CA GLU A 286 -11.69 -28.74 1.57
C GLU A 286 -12.75 -27.87 0.88
N MET A 287 -13.60 -27.18 1.64
CA MET A 287 -14.47 -26.12 1.14
C MET A 287 -13.67 -25.00 0.45
N ILE A 288 -12.57 -24.55 1.07
CA ILE A 288 -11.69 -23.51 0.51
C ILE A 288 -10.98 -23.99 -0.76
N ARG A 289 -10.45 -25.23 -0.76
CA ARG A 289 -9.75 -25.83 -1.92
C ARG A 289 -10.69 -26.18 -3.09
N SER A 290 -11.99 -26.28 -2.83
CA SER A 290 -12.98 -26.74 -3.79
C SER A 290 -12.88 -26.01 -5.14
N TYR A 291 -12.99 -26.79 -6.21
CA TYR A 291 -12.84 -26.34 -7.59
C TYR A 291 -11.62 -25.41 -7.82
N ASN A 292 -10.48 -25.77 -7.21
CA ASN A 292 -9.22 -25.02 -7.27
C ASN A 292 -9.39 -23.56 -6.81
N TYR A 293 -9.86 -23.40 -5.57
CA TYR A 293 -10.04 -22.11 -4.90
C TYR A 293 -11.02 -21.16 -5.60
N TYR A 294 -12.09 -21.72 -6.19
CA TYR A 294 -13.09 -20.96 -6.95
C TYR A 294 -13.72 -19.82 -6.14
N ALA A 295 -14.05 -20.07 -4.86
CA ALA A 295 -14.63 -19.05 -3.98
C ALA A 295 -13.74 -17.81 -3.88
N PHE A 296 -12.42 -18.00 -3.75
CA PHE A 296 -11.43 -16.93 -3.69
C PHE A 296 -11.30 -16.21 -5.04
N GLY A 297 -11.19 -16.96 -6.14
CA GLY A 297 -11.06 -16.41 -7.49
C GLY A 297 -12.26 -15.54 -7.91
N GLU A 298 -13.48 -16.04 -7.73
CA GLU A 298 -14.71 -15.30 -8.08
C GLU A 298 -15.00 -14.16 -7.11
N ALA A 299 -14.71 -14.31 -5.81
CA ALA A 299 -14.81 -13.21 -4.86
C ALA A 299 -13.91 -12.03 -5.29
N ALA A 300 -12.70 -12.32 -5.78
CA ALA A 300 -11.81 -11.30 -6.31
C ALA A 300 -12.34 -10.68 -7.62
N ALA A 301 -12.83 -11.52 -8.55
CA ALA A 301 -13.45 -11.08 -9.79
C ALA A 301 -14.65 -10.16 -9.58
N ASN A 302 -15.39 -10.34 -8.48
CA ASN A 302 -16.58 -9.56 -8.11
C ASN A 302 -16.31 -8.45 -7.07
N GLY A 303 -15.06 -8.28 -6.62
CA GLY A 303 -14.64 -7.17 -5.76
C GLY A 303 -14.96 -7.35 -4.27
N HIS A 304 -15.15 -8.58 -3.79
CA HIS A 304 -15.51 -8.91 -2.41
C HIS A 304 -14.29 -9.02 -1.49
N LEU A 305 -13.62 -7.90 -1.21
CA LEU A 305 -12.38 -7.85 -0.42
C LEU A 305 -12.50 -8.50 0.97
N GLN A 306 -13.58 -8.22 1.73
CA GLN A 306 -13.79 -8.81 3.06
C GLN A 306 -13.85 -10.33 3.04
N THR A 307 -14.40 -10.92 1.97
CA THR A 307 -14.42 -12.38 1.78
C THR A 307 -13.02 -12.92 1.54
N LEU A 308 -12.19 -12.23 0.77
CA LEU A 308 -10.79 -12.63 0.53
C LEU A 308 -9.95 -12.56 1.81
N GLU A 309 -10.11 -11.49 2.58
CA GLU A 309 -9.44 -11.29 3.87
C GLU A 309 -9.82 -12.41 4.83
N TRP A 310 -11.11 -12.71 4.95
CA TRP A 310 -11.57 -13.80 5.80
C TRP A 310 -11.03 -15.17 5.34
N LEU A 311 -11.06 -15.49 4.05
CA LEU A 311 -10.50 -16.74 3.51
C LEU A 311 -9.00 -16.85 3.80
N ALA A 312 -8.25 -15.76 3.69
CA ALA A 312 -6.83 -15.71 4.01
C ALA A 312 -6.57 -15.95 5.51
N THR A 313 -7.42 -15.42 6.39
CA THR A 313 -7.34 -15.66 7.84
C THR A 313 -7.69 -17.10 8.20
N GLN A 314 -8.67 -17.71 7.53
CA GLN A 314 -9.06 -19.10 7.81
C GLN A 314 -8.06 -20.14 7.28
N ALA A 315 -7.34 -19.83 6.20
CA ALA A 315 -6.38 -20.74 5.58
C ALA A 315 -5.09 -20.02 5.15
N PRO A 316 -4.29 -19.48 6.09
CA PRO A 316 -3.08 -18.72 5.76
C PRO A 316 -2.05 -19.54 4.99
N GLN A 317 -1.96 -20.85 5.25
CA GLN A 317 -1.06 -21.76 4.55
C GLN A 317 -1.46 -22.03 3.09
N GLU A 318 -2.73 -21.78 2.74
CA GLU A 318 -3.24 -21.95 1.37
C GLU A 318 -3.18 -20.64 0.57
N LEU A 319 -2.88 -19.50 1.20
CA LEU A 319 -3.01 -18.17 0.58
C LEU A 319 -2.21 -18.04 -0.72
N ILE A 320 -0.98 -18.53 -0.75
CA ILE A 320 -0.14 -18.45 -1.94
C ILE A 320 -0.71 -19.31 -3.09
N GLU A 321 -1.26 -20.48 -2.78
CA GLU A 321 -1.90 -21.34 -3.78
C GLU A 321 -3.23 -20.76 -4.27
N MET A 322 -4.04 -20.17 -3.37
CA MET A 322 -5.23 -19.40 -3.72
C MET A 322 -4.89 -18.29 -4.72
N ILE A 323 -3.84 -17.51 -4.45
CA ILE A 323 -3.39 -16.40 -5.29
C ILE A 323 -2.86 -16.90 -6.65
N ARG A 324 -2.13 -18.01 -6.68
CA ARG A 324 -1.54 -18.58 -7.92
C ARG A 324 -2.53 -19.36 -8.78
N SER A 325 -3.66 -19.77 -8.19
CA SER A 325 -4.68 -20.58 -8.84
C SER A 325 -5.07 -20.02 -10.21
N TYR A 326 -5.24 -20.94 -11.17
CA TYR A 326 -5.60 -20.63 -12.56
C TYR A 326 -4.75 -19.51 -13.19
N ASN A 327 -3.45 -19.50 -12.90
CA ASN A 327 -2.50 -18.49 -13.37
C ASN A 327 -2.92 -17.07 -12.94
N TYR A 328 -2.98 -16.87 -11.62
CA TYR A 328 -3.33 -15.60 -10.99
C TYR A 328 -4.72 -15.08 -11.40
N TYR A 329 -5.70 -15.98 -11.54
CA TYR A 329 -7.07 -15.62 -11.98
C TYR A 329 -7.67 -14.51 -11.12
N ALA A 330 -7.58 -14.63 -9.79
CA ALA A 330 -8.10 -13.63 -8.85
C ALA A 330 -7.62 -12.20 -9.18
N PHE A 331 -6.32 -12.02 -9.42
CA PHE A 331 -5.74 -10.71 -9.77
C PHE A 331 -6.16 -10.25 -11.17
N ARG A 332 -6.11 -11.14 -12.16
CA ARG A 332 -6.42 -10.81 -13.56
C ARG A 332 -7.87 -10.37 -13.75
N GLU A 333 -8.80 -11.08 -13.12
CA GLU A 333 -10.22 -10.77 -13.18
C GLU A 333 -10.56 -9.50 -12.40
N ALA A 334 -10.01 -9.35 -11.18
CA ALA A 334 -10.18 -8.13 -10.39
C ALA A 334 -9.69 -6.90 -11.16
N ALA A 335 -8.54 -6.99 -11.83
CA ALA A 335 -8.00 -5.93 -12.67
C ALA A 335 -8.91 -5.61 -13.86
N ARG A 336 -9.39 -6.64 -14.58
CA ARG A 336 -10.29 -6.45 -15.74
C ARG A 336 -11.63 -5.83 -15.36
N ASN A 337 -12.13 -6.15 -14.17
CA ASN A 337 -13.38 -5.63 -13.62
C ASN A 337 -13.19 -4.32 -12.82
N ASN A 338 -11.98 -3.76 -12.80
CA ASN A 338 -11.62 -2.50 -12.12
C ASN A 338 -11.81 -2.52 -10.58
N HIS A 339 -11.64 -3.67 -9.94
CA HIS A 339 -11.66 -3.80 -8.48
C HIS A 339 -10.29 -3.49 -7.88
N TYR A 340 -9.90 -2.20 -7.89
CA TYR A 340 -8.56 -1.76 -7.47
C TYR A 340 -8.21 -2.07 -6.01
N SER A 341 -9.19 -2.03 -5.09
CA SER A 341 -8.96 -2.40 -3.69
C SER A 341 -8.50 -3.85 -3.53
N VAL A 342 -9.16 -4.77 -4.25
CA VAL A 342 -8.75 -6.18 -4.33
C VAL A 342 -7.38 -6.33 -4.98
N CYS A 343 -7.14 -5.62 -6.08
CA CYS A 343 -5.83 -5.64 -6.75
C CYS A 343 -4.70 -5.21 -5.79
N HIS A 344 -4.88 -4.09 -5.08
CA HIS A 344 -3.88 -3.60 -4.12
C HIS A 344 -3.69 -4.54 -2.94
N TRP A 345 -4.75 -5.19 -2.45
CA TRP A 345 -4.64 -6.20 -1.41
C TRP A 345 -3.84 -7.43 -1.90
N LEU A 346 -4.14 -7.94 -3.10
CA LEU A 346 -3.40 -9.06 -3.72
C LEU A 346 -1.93 -8.70 -3.98
N LEU A 347 -1.64 -7.47 -4.42
CA LEU A 347 -0.28 -6.98 -4.67
C LEU A 347 0.59 -6.88 -3.41
N ARG A 348 0.02 -6.98 -2.19
CA ARG A 348 0.81 -7.12 -0.95
C ARG A 348 1.53 -8.45 -0.85
N ASN A 349 1.13 -9.44 -1.65
CA ASN A 349 1.83 -10.73 -1.72
C ASN A 349 2.92 -10.69 -2.77
N ALA A 350 4.16 -11.03 -2.39
CA ALA A 350 5.33 -10.99 -3.27
C ALA A 350 5.14 -11.79 -4.57
N SER A 351 4.50 -12.96 -4.50
CA SER A 351 4.22 -13.78 -5.69
C SER A 351 3.27 -13.08 -6.68
N CYS A 352 2.25 -12.39 -6.18
CA CYS A 352 1.31 -11.66 -7.03
C CYS A 352 1.96 -10.41 -7.62
N LEU A 353 2.75 -9.68 -6.83
CA LEU A 353 3.51 -8.53 -7.30
C LEU A 353 4.49 -8.93 -8.40
N ALA A 354 5.24 -10.02 -8.23
CA ALA A 354 6.17 -10.55 -9.22
C ALA A 354 5.50 -10.87 -10.56
N TYR A 355 4.30 -11.47 -10.52
CA TYR A 355 3.50 -11.71 -11.71
C TYR A 355 3.04 -10.39 -12.34
N ALA A 356 2.38 -9.53 -11.56
CA ALA A 356 1.73 -8.32 -12.05
C ALA A 356 2.74 -7.30 -12.63
N GLU A 357 3.86 -7.07 -11.93
CA GLU A 357 4.87 -6.10 -12.37
C GLU A 357 5.53 -6.50 -13.69
N SER A 358 5.53 -7.80 -14.00
CA SER A 358 6.10 -8.31 -15.24
C SER A 358 5.25 -8.06 -16.48
N HIS A 359 3.95 -7.78 -16.29
CA HIS A 359 2.97 -7.51 -17.35
C HIS A 359 2.63 -6.02 -17.38
N VAL A 360 3.62 -5.21 -17.74
CA VAL A 360 3.55 -3.74 -17.69
C VAL A 360 2.43 -3.17 -18.56
N SER A 361 2.20 -3.75 -19.75
CA SER A 361 1.14 -3.29 -20.67
C SER A 361 -0.25 -3.46 -20.11
N GLU A 362 -0.48 -4.55 -19.37
CA GLU A 362 -1.79 -4.93 -18.85
C GLU A 362 -2.06 -4.28 -17.49
N TYR A 363 -1.06 -4.21 -16.62
CA TYR A 363 -1.26 -3.85 -15.21
C TYR A 363 -0.44 -2.65 -14.72
N GLY A 364 0.39 -2.02 -15.56
CA GLY A 364 1.24 -0.89 -15.17
C GLY A 364 0.46 0.25 -14.50
N ALA A 365 -0.75 0.56 -14.98
CA ALA A 365 -1.63 1.56 -14.39
C ALA A 365 -2.08 1.26 -12.95
N ILE A 366 -2.10 -0.02 -12.55
CA ILE A 366 -2.44 -0.46 -11.19
C ILE A 366 -1.17 -0.61 -10.34
N VAL A 367 -0.11 -1.16 -10.94
CA VAL A 367 1.14 -1.51 -10.25
C VAL A 367 1.98 -0.27 -9.93
N PHE A 368 2.10 0.71 -10.83
CA PHE A 368 3.00 1.86 -10.59
C PHE A 368 2.55 2.73 -9.41
N PRO A 369 1.28 3.16 -9.30
CA PRO A 369 0.84 3.97 -8.16
C PRO A 369 0.93 3.19 -6.84
N PHE A 370 0.69 1.88 -6.89
CA PHE A 370 0.83 1.00 -5.73
C PHE A 370 2.28 0.92 -5.24
N ILE A 371 3.24 0.77 -6.17
CA ILE A 371 4.67 0.77 -5.87
C ILE A 371 5.10 2.13 -5.30
N GLU A 372 4.67 3.24 -5.89
CA GLU A 372 5.00 4.59 -5.41
C GLU A 372 4.49 4.84 -3.99
N SER A 373 3.26 4.40 -3.68
CA SER A 373 2.72 4.45 -2.31
C SER A 373 3.52 3.58 -1.36
N THR A 374 3.94 2.40 -1.79
CA THR A 374 4.75 1.47 -0.98
C THR A 374 6.13 2.03 -0.69
N LEU A 375 6.80 2.59 -1.70
CA LEU A 375 8.10 3.27 -1.54
C LEU A 375 8.00 4.42 -0.55
N SER A 376 6.93 5.23 -0.62
CA SER A 376 6.71 6.32 0.33
C SER A 376 6.63 5.81 1.78
N LYS A 377 5.98 4.67 2.00
CA LYS A 377 5.91 4.01 3.32
C LYS A 377 7.27 3.47 3.77
N LEU A 378 8.03 2.87 2.86
CA LEU A 378 9.39 2.38 3.14
C LEU A 378 10.36 3.52 3.48
N HIS A 379 10.22 4.68 2.83
CA HIS A 379 10.99 5.88 3.19
C HIS A 379 10.64 6.34 4.61
N LEU A 380 9.36 6.50 4.93
CA LEU A 380 8.92 6.87 6.28
C LEU A 380 9.41 5.89 7.34
N ALA A 381 9.39 4.59 7.03
CA ALA A 381 9.92 3.52 7.86
C ALA A 381 11.41 3.66 8.13
N SER A 382 12.18 3.88 7.06
CA SER A 382 13.62 4.08 7.13
C SER A 382 13.99 5.34 7.92
N GLU A 383 13.19 6.40 7.79
CA GLU A 383 13.41 7.67 8.49
C GLU A 383 13.04 7.61 9.98
N SER A 384 12.06 6.77 10.34
CA SER A 384 11.63 6.53 11.72
C SER A 384 12.57 5.56 12.46
N HIS A 385 13.53 4.95 11.76
CA HIS A 385 14.52 4.06 12.37
C HIS A 385 15.54 4.87 13.19
N HIS A 386 15.41 4.81 14.51
CA HIS A 386 16.34 5.45 15.45
C HIS A 386 17.27 4.41 16.09
N GLY A 387 18.04 3.73 15.24
CA GLY A 387 19.05 2.75 15.62
C GLY A 387 20.43 3.11 15.07
N PRO A 388 21.53 2.59 15.66
CA PRO A 388 22.88 2.76 15.11
C PRO A 388 23.11 1.90 13.85
N ASP A 389 22.28 0.88 13.64
CA ASP A 389 22.34 0.01 12.47
C ASP A 389 21.58 0.63 11.29
N PRO A 390 22.01 0.40 10.03
CA PRO A 390 21.24 0.82 8.87
C PRO A 390 19.84 0.18 8.89
N TYR A 391 18.83 0.95 8.45
CA TYR A 391 17.49 0.42 8.28
C TYR A 391 17.52 -0.87 7.43
N ASN A 392 16.93 -1.93 7.97
CA ASN A 392 16.94 -3.25 7.36
C ASN A 392 15.59 -3.95 7.55
N LEU A 393 15.25 -4.84 6.62
CA LEU A 393 14.04 -5.67 6.72
C LEU A 393 14.38 -6.97 7.44
N THR A 394 13.60 -7.30 8.47
CA THR A 394 13.79 -8.50 9.30
C THR A 394 13.16 -9.75 8.70
N ASP A 395 12.10 -9.61 7.91
CA ASP A 395 11.45 -10.71 7.22
C ASP A 395 12.09 -10.97 5.84
N PRO A 396 12.55 -12.20 5.53
CA PRO A 396 13.02 -12.56 4.20
C PRO A 396 11.98 -12.33 3.09
N GLU A 397 10.68 -12.47 3.37
CA GLU A 397 9.63 -12.22 2.38
C GLU A 397 9.53 -10.75 2.01
N ASP A 398 9.70 -9.83 2.97
CA ASP A 398 9.73 -8.38 2.72
C ASP A 398 10.94 -7.99 1.84
N ALA A 399 12.07 -8.66 2.02
CA ALA A 399 13.24 -8.44 1.18
C ALA A 399 12.97 -8.87 -0.28
N TRP A 400 12.31 -10.02 -0.49
CA TRP A 400 11.87 -10.45 -1.83
C TRP A 400 10.78 -9.54 -2.40
N TYR A 401 9.90 -9.02 -1.56
CA TYR A 401 8.90 -8.05 -1.95
C TYR A 401 9.55 -6.79 -2.52
N CYS A 402 10.52 -6.22 -1.80
CA CYS A 402 11.32 -5.08 -2.25
C CYS A 402 12.18 -5.41 -3.47
N PHE A 403 12.66 -6.65 -3.61
CA PHE A 403 13.35 -7.10 -4.83
C PHE A 403 12.43 -7.00 -6.06
N TYR A 404 11.15 -7.39 -5.96
CA TYR A 404 10.21 -7.26 -7.08
C TYR A 404 9.84 -5.81 -7.37
N ILE A 405 9.79 -4.94 -6.36
CA ILE A 405 9.69 -3.49 -6.57
C ILE A 405 10.91 -2.98 -7.35
N LEU A 406 12.12 -3.31 -6.91
CA LEU A 406 13.36 -2.94 -7.58
C LEU A 406 13.39 -3.43 -9.03
N ARG A 407 12.93 -4.67 -9.27
CA ARG A 407 12.79 -5.25 -10.61
C ARG A 407 11.86 -4.41 -11.50
N ASN A 408 10.74 -3.96 -10.95
CA ASN A 408 9.82 -3.08 -11.67
C ASN A 408 10.44 -1.71 -12.00
N LEU A 409 11.12 -1.08 -11.04
CA LEU A 409 11.77 0.22 -11.23
C LEU A 409 12.83 0.16 -12.34
N ILE A 410 13.65 -0.89 -12.33
CA ILE A 410 14.67 -1.12 -13.36
C ILE A 410 14.03 -1.29 -14.75
N ARG A 411 12.94 -2.07 -14.83
CA ARG A 411 12.19 -2.34 -16.06
C ARG A 411 11.59 -1.06 -16.67
N ARG A 412 11.15 -0.11 -15.84
CA ARG A 412 10.57 1.17 -16.28
C ARG A 412 11.58 2.06 -17.01
N ASN A 413 12.87 1.89 -16.75
CA ASN A 413 13.95 2.66 -17.37
C ASN A 413 13.70 4.19 -17.34
N ASP A 414 13.36 4.70 -16.15
CA ASP A 414 13.11 6.12 -15.90
C ASP A 414 14.16 6.65 -14.93
N ARG A 415 14.90 7.68 -15.37
CA ARG A 415 15.99 8.32 -14.60
C ARG A 415 15.51 8.93 -13.29
N ASN A 416 14.24 9.30 -13.18
CA ASN A 416 13.67 9.82 -11.93
C ASN A 416 13.55 8.74 -10.84
N LEU A 417 13.66 7.46 -11.20
CA LEU A 417 13.57 6.33 -10.27
C LEU A 417 14.94 5.83 -9.80
N ASP A 418 16.04 6.40 -10.30
CA ASP A 418 17.39 5.96 -9.95
C ASP A 418 17.65 6.08 -8.45
N ASP A 419 17.11 7.12 -7.80
CA ASP A 419 17.25 7.33 -6.37
C ASP A 419 16.44 6.32 -5.55
N GLU A 420 15.29 5.88 -6.06
CA GLU A 420 14.50 4.79 -5.47
C GLU A 420 15.21 3.45 -5.61
N ILE A 421 15.87 3.20 -6.75
CA ILE A 421 16.72 2.02 -6.98
C ILE A 421 17.87 2.02 -5.96
N ARG A 422 18.54 3.15 -5.76
CA ARG A 422 19.63 3.30 -4.77
C ARG A 422 19.12 3.13 -3.34
N PHE A 423 17.98 3.70 -3.01
CA PHE A 423 17.35 3.58 -1.70
C PHE A 423 17.10 2.10 -1.35
N LEU A 424 16.42 1.35 -2.22
CA LEU A 424 16.16 -0.07 -1.99
C LEU A 424 17.45 -0.89 -1.89
N LEU A 425 18.47 -0.58 -2.69
CA LEU A 425 19.78 -1.24 -2.63
C LEU A 425 20.65 -0.83 -1.43
N ASN A 426 20.29 0.22 -0.69
CA ASN A 426 20.92 0.56 0.59
C ASN A 426 20.37 -0.30 1.74
N ILE A 427 19.18 -0.88 1.59
CA ILE A 427 18.61 -1.82 2.57
C ILE A 427 19.43 -3.12 2.52
N PRO A 428 20.13 -3.52 3.60
CA PRO A 428 21.08 -4.64 3.56
C PRO A 428 20.49 -5.97 3.08
N SER A 429 19.28 -6.32 3.52
CA SER A 429 18.60 -7.56 3.13
C SER A 429 18.27 -7.57 1.64
N VAL A 430 17.78 -6.46 1.08
CA VAL A 430 17.50 -6.32 -0.35
C VAL A 430 18.80 -6.34 -1.17
N LYS A 431 19.84 -5.64 -0.71
CA LYS A 431 21.17 -5.64 -1.33
C LYS A 431 21.75 -7.04 -1.41
N SER A 432 21.54 -7.87 -0.38
CA SER A 432 22.00 -9.26 -0.36
C SER A 432 21.33 -10.13 -1.44
N LEU A 433 20.13 -9.77 -1.89
CA LEU A 433 19.40 -10.46 -2.95
C LEU A 433 19.76 -9.98 -4.37
N ALA A 434 20.45 -8.85 -4.52
CA ALA A 434 20.68 -8.21 -5.82
C ALA A 434 21.42 -9.07 -6.86
N HIS A 435 22.24 -10.02 -6.39
CA HIS A 435 23.00 -10.96 -7.23
C HIS A 435 22.28 -12.30 -7.48
N GLN A 436 21.17 -12.53 -6.77
CA GLN A 436 20.41 -13.77 -6.82
C GLN A 436 19.26 -13.71 -7.85
N ARG A 437 18.61 -14.86 -8.05
CA ARG A 437 17.36 -15.04 -8.79
C ARG A 437 16.49 -15.99 -8.01
N ALA A 438 15.18 -15.86 -8.15
CA ALA A 438 14.21 -16.84 -7.66
C ALA A 438 14.31 -18.24 -8.32
N GLU A 439 15.07 -18.41 -9.42
CA GLU A 439 15.13 -19.64 -10.25
C GLU A 439 16.56 -19.99 -10.75
N GLY A 440 17.61 -19.77 -9.93
CA GLY A 440 18.93 -20.39 -10.14
C GLY A 440 19.85 -19.87 -11.27
N GLN A 441 19.52 -18.76 -11.95
CA GLN A 441 20.49 -18.03 -12.79
C GLN A 441 21.01 -16.81 -12.04
N THR A 442 22.27 -16.44 -12.18
CA THR A 442 22.85 -15.31 -11.44
C THR A 442 22.46 -13.94 -12.04
N ASN A 443 22.51 -12.88 -11.23
CA ASN A 443 22.39 -11.48 -11.67
C ASN A 443 21.13 -11.16 -12.52
N GLU A 444 19.93 -11.54 -12.05
CA GLU A 444 18.67 -11.24 -12.75
C GLU A 444 18.46 -9.75 -13.00
N LEU A 445 18.61 -8.91 -11.97
CA LEU A 445 18.37 -7.47 -12.05
C LEU A 445 19.33 -6.78 -13.05
N LEU A 446 20.59 -7.22 -13.09
CA LEU A 446 21.58 -6.68 -14.03
C LEU A 446 21.19 -7.04 -15.46
N ARG A 447 20.81 -8.29 -15.72
CA ARG A 447 20.33 -8.72 -17.05
C ARG A 447 19.08 -7.97 -17.48
N LEU A 448 18.15 -7.75 -16.54
CA LEU A 448 16.96 -6.95 -16.81
C LEU A 448 17.32 -5.51 -17.18
N ALA A 449 18.23 -4.88 -16.45
CA ALA A 449 18.72 -3.53 -16.75
C ALA A 449 19.30 -3.48 -18.17
N LEU A 450 20.13 -4.46 -18.54
CA LEU A 450 20.74 -4.57 -19.87
C LEU A 450 19.70 -4.77 -20.98
N HIS A 451 18.79 -5.72 -20.81
CA HIS A 451 17.73 -6.02 -21.78
C HIS A 451 16.80 -4.80 -22.00
N SER A 452 16.53 -4.05 -20.92
CA SER A 452 15.70 -2.85 -20.96
C SER A 452 16.46 -1.63 -21.49
N GLY A 453 17.79 -1.69 -21.62
CA GLY A 453 18.65 -0.56 -21.97
C GLY A 453 18.82 0.47 -20.86
N ASN A 454 18.57 0.08 -19.60
CA ASN A 454 18.72 0.93 -18.43
C ASN A 454 20.19 0.92 -17.96
N ARG A 455 21.01 1.75 -18.61
CA ARG A 455 22.44 1.85 -18.34
C ARG A 455 22.74 2.26 -16.90
N GLU A 456 21.98 3.19 -16.34
CA GLU A 456 22.22 3.66 -14.97
C GLU A 456 21.94 2.57 -13.95
N ALA A 457 20.82 1.85 -14.08
CA ALA A 457 20.54 0.73 -13.18
C ALA A 457 21.64 -0.35 -13.26
N ALA A 458 22.18 -0.60 -14.46
CA ALA A 458 23.31 -1.53 -14.62
C ALA A 458 24.58 -1.01 -13.89
N GLU A 459 24.90 0.28 -14.01
CA GLU A 459 26.01 0.93 -13.29
C GLU A 459 25.80 0.88 -11.77
N ILE A 460 24.59 1.17 -11.28
CA ILE A 460 24.24 1.07 -9.85
C ILE A 460 24.42 -0.35 -9.34
N LEU A 461 23.94 -1.37 -10.08
CA LEU A 461 24.04 -2.77 -9.67
C LEU A 461 25.49 -3.28 -9.66
N LEU A 462 26.33 -2.84 -10.60
CA LEU A 462 27.75 -3.21 -10.65
C LEU A 462 28.59 -2.62 -9.51
N ASN A 463 28.05 -1.67 -8.74
CA ASN A 463 28.68 -1.23 -7.48
C ASN A 463 28.60 -2.30 -6.37
N ILE A 464 27.73 -3.30 -6.52
CA ILE A 464 27.62 -4.39 -5.56
C ILE A 464 28.65 -5.46 -5.92
N GLU A 465 29.62 -5.69 -5.03
CA GLU A 465 30.73 -6.63 -5.26
C GLU A 465 30.25 -8.00 -5.72
N ALA A 466 29.24 -8.57 -5.06
CA ALA A 466 28.67 -9.88 -5.43
C ALA A 466 28.10 -9.91 -6.86
N VAL A 467 27.45 -8.82 -7.29
CA VAL A 467 26.92 -8.70 -8.66
C VAL A 467 28.06 -8.59 -9.66
N ARG A 468 29.06 -7.74 -9.35
CA ARG A 468 30.22 -7.49 -10.19
C ARG A 468 31.10 -8.72 -10.37
N VAL A 469 31.44 -9.42 -9.30
CA VAL A 469 32.25 -10.65 -9.33
C VAL A 469 31.57 -11.69 -10.21
N LEU A 470 30.27 -11.92 -10.03
CA LEU A 470 29.51 -12.84 -10.88
C LEU A 470 29.44 -12.38 -12.33
N ALA A 471 29.49 -11.09 -12.62
CA ALA A 471 29.54 -10.58 -13.99
C ALA A 471 30.93 -10.77 -14.64
N GLU A 472 32.01 -10.57 -13.86
CA GLU A 472 33.41 -10.72 -14.28
C GLU A 472 33.81 -12.18 -14.49
N GLU A 473 33.44 -13.08 -13.56
CA GLU A 473 33.81 -14.51 -13.58
C GLU A 473 33.27 -15.25 -14.79
N ASN A 474 32.12 -14.80 -15.27
CA ASN A 474 31.29 -15.54 -16.19
C ASN A 474 31.47 -15.08 -17.64
N ASN A 475 31.87 -13.82 -17.89
CA ASN A 475 31.93 -13.27 -19.27
C ASN A 475 30.61 -13.51 -20.07
N PHE A 476 29.50 -13.81 -19.36
CA PHE A 476 28.30 -14.48 -19.88
C PHE A 476 27.50 -13.57 -20.82
N TYR A 477 27.69 -12.26 -20.72
CA TYR A 477 26.77 -11.27 -21.32
C TYR A 477 27.20 -10.78 -22.70
N GLN A 478 28.21 -11.36 -23.34
CA GLN A 478 28.60 -11.02 -24.72
C GLN A 478 27.44 -11.14 -25.72
N ASN A 479 26.47 -12.03 -25.45
CA ASN A 479 25.30 -12.26 -26.31
C ASN A 479 24.10 -11.33 -26.00
N GLU A 480 24.10 -10.63 -24.86
CA GLU A 480 23.03 -9.69 -24.47
C GLU A 480 23.30 -8.25 -24.96
N VAL A 481 24.39 -8.05 -25.73
CA VAL A 481 24.93 -6.78 -26.28
C VAL A 481 24.02 -6.12 -27.36
N ASN A 482 22.74 -6.48 -27.43
CA ASN A 482 21.84 -6.00 -28.49
C ASN A 482 21.52 -4.48 -28.45
N ARG A 483 22.05 -3.71 -27.48
CA ARG A 483 21.81 -2.25 -27.36
C ARG A 483 23.05 -1.39 -27.04
N GLY A 484 24.27 -1.92 -27.24
CA GLY A 484 25.49 -1.08 -27.21
C GLY A 484 26.07 -0.72 -25.84
N ILE A 485 25.74 -1.47 -24.78
CA ILE A 485 26.40 -1.37 -23.47
C ILE A 485 27.51 -2.44 -23.40
N ASP A 486 28.78 -2.03 -23.43
CA ASP A 486 29.93 -2.94 -23.28
C ASP A 486 30.16 -3.24 -21.80
N LEU A 487 29.69 -4.40 -21.34
CA LEU A 487 29.87 -4.88 -19.97
C LEU A 487 31.33 -5.07 -19.56
N SER A 488 32.19 -5.46 -20.49
CA SER A 488 33.61 -5.62 -20.19
C SER A 488 34.25 -4.26 -19.94
N GLN A 489 33.82 -3.23 -20.66
CA GLN A 489 34.22 -1.85 -20.39
C GLN A 489 33.59 -1.34 -19.11
N LEU A 490 32.28 -1.51 -18.89
CA LEU A 490 31.53 -0.99 -17.73
C LEU A 490 31.97 -1.64 -16.40
N ALA A 491 32.24 -2.94 -16.39
CA ALA A 491 32.74 -3.64 -15.20
C ALA A 491 34.23 -3.36 -14.93
N ARG A 492 35.02 -3.01 -15.96
CA ARG A 492 36.43 -2.59 -15.83
C ARG A 492 36.59 -1.11 -15.55
N ASP A 493 35.59 -0.30 -15.90
CA ASP A 493 35.52 1.14 -15.64
C ASP A 493 35.15 1.38 -14.18
N ARG A 494 36.21 1.45 -13.36
CA ARG A 494 36.12 1.70 -11.91
C ARG A 494 35.66 3.14 -11.58
N GLU A 495 35.52 4.01 -12.58
CA GLU A 495 35.14 5.43 -12.41
C GLU A 495 33.66 5.71 -12.77
N SER A 496 33.10 5.05 -13.80
CA SER A 496 31.74 5.36 -14.30
C SER A 496 30.61 5.01 -13.34
N SER A 497 30.78 4.07 -12.41
CA SER A 497 29.71 3.70 -11.48
C SER A 497 29.53 4.69 -10.30
N MET A 498 30.31 5.77 -10.30
CA MET A 498 30.38 6.81 -9.27
C MET A 498 30.18 8.25 -9.79
N THR A 499 29.54 8.42 -10.96
CA THR A 499 29.27 9.74 -11.55
C THR A 499 28.01 10.43 -11.05
N ALA A 500 27.06 9.77 -10.39
CA ALA A 500 25.84 10.45 -9.97
C ALA A 500 25.94 10.95 -8.52
N LEU A 501 26.67 12.06 -8.31
CA LEU A 501 26.22 13.03 -7.30
C LEU A 501 24.78 13.41 -7.65
N THR A 502 23.90 13.63 -6.66
CA THR A 502 22.55 14.15 -6.96
C THR A 502 22.67 15.41 -7.81
N SER A 503 21.65 15.76 -8.59
CA SER A 503 21.69 16.96 -9.44
C SER A 503 22.03 18.24 -8.65
N GLY A 504 21.63 18.31 -7.37
CA GLY A 504 22.01 19.36 -6.43
C GLY A 504 23.47 19.29 -5.96
N GLU A 505 23.96 18.11 -5.60
CA GLU A 505 25.37 17.91 -5.22
C GLU A 505 26.33 18.16 -6.39
N GLN A 506 25.98 17.74 -7.60
CA GLN A 506 26.79 17.99 -8.80
C GLN A 506 26.89 19.49 -9.09
N LYS A 507 25.79 20.24 -9.04
CA LYS A 507 25.79 21.71 -9.23
C LYS A 507 26.59 22.45 -8.15
N ARG A 508 26.55 21.97 -6.90
CA ARG A 508 27.35 22.52 -5.78
C ARG A 508 28.84 22.27 -5.97
N LEU A 509 29.19 21.04 -6.36
CA LEU A 509 30.57 20.70 -6.73
C LEU A 509 31.06 21.59 -7.89
N ASP A 510 30.23 21.78 -8.92
CA ASP A 510 30.58 22.64 -10.07
C ASP A 510 30.82 24.10 -9.64
N ALA A 511 30.05 24.62 -8.67
CA ALA A 511 30.25 25.96 -8.12
C ALA A 511 31.57 26.10 -7.33
N ALA A 512 31.90 25.09 -6.52
CA ALA A 512 33.19 25.03 -5.82
C ALA A 512 34.37 24.88 -6.80
N ILE A 513 34.25 23.99 -7.79
CA ILE A 513 35.24 23.83 -8.88
C ILE A 513 35.47 25.17 -9.58
N LYS A 514 34.41 25.86 -10.00
CA LYS A 514 34.51 27.15 -10.69
C LYS A 514 35.29 28.20 -9.89
N ARG A 515 35.19 28.16 -8.56
CA ARG A 515 35.88 29.10 -7.66
C ARG A 515 37.36 28.78 -7.50
N TYR A 516 37.69 27.52 -7.24
CA TYR A 516 39.04 27.12 -6.83
C TYR A 516 39.92 26.65 -7.99
N GLU A 517 39.34 26.19 -9.11
CA GLU A 517 40.07 25.74 -10.30
C GLU A 517 41.11 26.78 -10.81
N PRO A 518 40.84 28.10 -10.83
CA PRO A 518 41.86 29.08 -11.21
C PRO A 518 43.08 29.07 -10.28
N MET A 519 42.87 28.85 -8.97
CA MET A 519 43.95 28.78 -7.97
C MET A 519 44.78 27.50 -8.17
N LEU A 520 44.12 26.38 -8.51
CA LEU A 520 44.80 25.13 -8.87
C LEU A 520 45.69 25.29 -10.11
N LYS A 521 45.18 25.96 -11.15
CA LYS A 521 45.93 26.22 -12.39
C LYS A 521 47.11 27.17 -12.17
N GLN A 522 46.97 28.15 -11.29
CA GLN A 522 48.02 29.13 -11.01
C GLN A 522 49.14 28.55 -10.13
N ALA A 523 48.79 27.89 -9.03
CA ALA A 523 49.77 27.35 -8.08
C ALA A 523 50.35 26.00 -8.53
N GLY A 524 49.57 25.20 -9.27
CA GLY A 524 49.89 23.84 -9.64
C GLY A 524 49.52 22.85 -8.52
N VAL A 525 48.87 21.73 -8.90
CA VAL A 525 48.38 20.72 -7.97
C VAL A 525 49.50 20.14 -7.09
N ALA A 526 50.68 19.87 -7.66
CA ALA A 526 51.82 19.35 -6.91
C ALA A 526 52.29 20.30 -5.80
N ASN A 527 52.42 21.60 -6.10
CA ASN A 527 52.84 22.60 -5.10
C ASN A 527 51.80 22.76 -3.99
N LEU A 528 50.50 22.68 -4.32
CA LEU A 528 49.42 22.72 -3.33
C LEU A 528 49.39 21.45 -2.47
N MET A 529 49.69 20.28 -3.04
CA MET A 529 49.85 19.03 -2.30
C MET A 529 51.02 19.14 -1.31
N ASP A 530 52.15 19.72 -1.73
CA ASP A 530 53.30 19.93 -0.85
C ASP A 530 52.99 20.95 0.25
N ALA A 531 52.22 22.00 -0.04
CA ALA A 531 51.74 22.96 0.97
C ALA A 531 50.80 22.30 1.99
N LEU A 532 49.88 21.43 1.55
CA LEU A 532 49.02 20.64 2.43
C LEU A 532 49.87 19.70 3.32
N ARG A 533 50.83 18.97 2.74
CA ARG A 533 51.74 18.10 3.52
C ARG A 533 52.54 18.90 4.54
N TYR A 534 53.03 20.08 4.17
CA TYR A 534 53.74 20.98 5.07
C TYR A 534 52.84 21.43 6.23
N GLN A 535 51.59 21.82 5.96
CA GLN A 535 50.63 22.19 7.02
C GLN A 535 50.34 21.02 7.97
N LEU A 536 50.17 19.80 7.45
CA LEU A 536 50.00 18.59 8.28
C LEU A 536 51.24 18.30 9.13
N ALA A 537 52.43 18.49 8.58
CA ALA A 537 53.70 18.33 9.30
C ALA A 537 53.85 19.36 10.44
N GLU A 538 53.54 20.63 10.20
CA GLU A 538 53.56 21.67 11.24
C GLU A 538 52.55 21.38 12.36
N ARG A 539 51.33 20.95 12.00
CA ARG A 539 50.29 20.55 12.96
C ARG A 539 50.75 19.38 13.82
N TYR A 540 51.40 18.37 13.21
CA TYR A 540 51.98 17.26 13.97
C TYR A 540 53.10 17.73 14.89
N GLN A 541 54.01 18.59 14.44
CA GLN A 541 55.11 19.09 15.28
C GLN A 541 54.61 19.90 16.48
N ALA A 542 53.50 20.63 16.33
CA ALA A 542 52.84 21.33 17.43
C ALA A 542 52.20 20.37 18.44
N ASN A 543 51.67 19.23 17.97
CA ASN A 543 51.04 18.21 18.82
C ASN A 543 51.48 16.78 18.42
N PRO A 544 52.75 16.40 18.71
CA PRO A 544 53.30 15.14 18.23
C PRO A 544 52.69 13.97 19.00
N ALA A 545 52.68 12.79 18.38
CA ALA A 545 52.37 11.55 19.10
C ALA A 545 53.44 11.31 20.17
N ARG A 546 53.04 10.83 21.35
CA ARG A 546 53.95 10.66 22.50
C ARG A 546 53.80 9.29 23.12
N ILE A 547 54.90 8.76 23.62
CA ILE A 547 54.93 7.54 24.44
C ILE A 547 55.80 7.76 25.68
N THR A 548 55.62 6.93 26.69
CA THR A 548 56.46 6.95 27.89
C THR A 548 57.40 5.76 27.84
N VAL A 549 58.72 6.01 27.80
CA VAL A 549 59.74 4.96 27.85
C VAL A 549 60.56 5.16 29.11
N ASN A 550 60.63 4.14 29.97
CA ASN A 550 61.35 4.20 31.26
C ASN A 550 60.96 5.40 32.14
N GLY A 551 59.69 5.81 32.12
CA GLY A 551 59.16 6.94 32.90
C GLY A 551 59.41 8.32 32.28
N GLN A 552 60.06 8.41 31.12
CA GLN A 552 60.28 9.66 30.39
C GLN A 552 59.34 9.74 29.18
N LEU A 553 58.66 10.88 29.04
CA LEU A 553 57.81 11.17 27.89
C LEU A 553 58.70 11.52 26.68
N ILE A 554 58.52 10.80 25.58
CA ILE A 554 59.26 11.00 24.33
C ILE A 554 58.28 11.43 23.23
N ASN A 555 58.62 12.50 22.51
CA ASN A 555 57.91 12.88 21.29
C ASN A 555 58.38 11.99 20.13
N LEU A 556 57.42 11.39 19.44
CA LEU A 556 57.71 10.57 18.28
C LEU A 556 58.06 11.45 17.07
N PRO A 557 59.05 11.07 16.24
CA PRO A 557 59.45 11.82 15.06
C PRO A 557 58.39 11.71 13.95
N LEU A 558 58.44 12.60 12.97
CA LEU A 558 57.52 12.56 11.83
C LEU A 558 57.88 11.46 10.83
N GLU A 559 59.17 11.31 10.53
CA GLU A 559 59.65 10.42 9.47
C GLU A 559 59.89 9.00 9.97
N PHE A 560 59.59 8.02 9.11
CA PHE A 560 59.76 6.60 9.45
C PHE A 560 61.23 6.25 9.73
N ALA A 561 62.16 6.85 8.99
CA ALA A 561 63.59 6.63 9.16
C ALA A 561 64.09 7.08 10.54
N ASP A 562 63.58 8.19 11.05
CA ASP A 562 63.92 8.69 12.39
C ASP A 562 63.26 7.85 13.48
N PHE A 563 62.03 7.38 13.23
CA PHE A 563 61.36 6.42 14.11
C PHE A 563 62.16 5.12 14.26
N GLN A 564 62.74 4.61 13.17
CA GLN A 564 63.60 3.43 13.21
C GLN A 564 64.88 3.65 14.03
N GLN A 565 65.43 4.85 14.03
CA GLN A 565 66.64 5.20 14.80
C GLN A 565 66.40 5.23 16.32
N LEU A 566 65.15 5.31 16.78
CA LEU A 566 64.84 5.29 18.21
C LEU A 566 65.15 3.94 18.88
N ASN A 567 65.30 2.84 18.12
CA ASN A 567 65.64 1.50 18.62
C ASN A 567 64.83 1.07 19.86
N LEU A 568 63.51 1.30 19.81
CA LEU A 568 62.61 1.00 20.92
C LEU A 568 62.45 -0.50 21.15
N GLU A 569 62.35 -0.90 22.43
CA GLU A 569 61.98 -2.27 22.82
C GLU A 569 60.60 -2.65 22.22
N PRO A 570 60.33 -3.95 21.98
CA PRO A 570 59.15 -4.40 21.24
C PRO A 570 57.80 -3.86 21.77
N GLU A 571 57.63 -3.75 23.09
CA GLU A 571 56.42 -3.21 23.71
C GLU A 571 56.27 -1.70 23.44
N ALA A 572 57.33 -0.93 23.70
CA ALA A 572 57.37 0.51 23.43
C ALA A 572 57.20 0.82 21.93
N HIS A 573 57.71 -0.05 21.05
CA HIS A 573 57.52 0.07 19.60
C HIS A 573 56.05 -0.11 19.20
N GLN A 574 55.34 -1.08 19.79
CA GLN A 574 53.90 -1.27 19.54
C GLN A 574 53.06 -0.11 20.09
N GLU A 575 53.41 0.43 21.26
CA GLU A 575 52.77 1.64 21.79
C GLU A 575 53.02 2.85 20.88
N ALA A 576 54.23 3.00 20.34
CA ALA A 576 54.55 4.06 19.39
C ALA A 576 53.68 4.00 18.15
N LEU A 577 53.53 2.80 17.56
CA LEU A 577 52.67 2.58 16.39
C LEU A 577 51.21 2.94 16.69
N LYS A 578 50.67 2.51 17.84
CA LYS A 578 49.31 2.90 18.25
C LYS A 578 49.16 4.41 18.40
N ALA A 579 50.14 5.08 19.00
CA ALA A 579 50.14 6.53 19.14
C ALA A 579 50.17 7.25 17.78
N TYR A 580 50.92 6.74 16.80
CA TYR A 580 50.87 7.24 15.42
C TYR A 580 49.49 7.04 14.76
N TYR A 581 48.88 5.87 14.94
CA TYR A 581 47.57 5.56 14.35
C TYR A 581 46.43 6.41 14.91
N GLN A 582 46.54 6.82 16.17
CA GLN A 582 45.56 7.70 16.84
C GLN A 582 45.75 9.18 16.51
N ASN A 583 46.95 9.58 16.05
CA ASN A 583 47.21 10.97 15.69
C ASN A 583 46.67 11.25 14.27
N LYS A 584 45.64 12.10 14.19
CA LYS A 584 44.93 12.41 12.94
C LYS A 584 45.83 13.11 11.92
N ASP A 585 46.62 14.10 12.33
CA ASP A 585 47.49 14.86 11.41
C ASP A 585 48.57 13.94 10.78
N HIS A 586 49.20 13.09 11.59
CA HIS A 586 50.15 12.10 11.08
C HIS A 586 49.47 11.05 10.20
N THR A 587 48.25 10.61 10.54
CA THR A 587 47.51 9.63 9.75
C THR A 587 47.10 10.20 8.39
N ALA A 588 46.63 11.44 8.35
CA ALA A 588 46.35 12.16 7.11
C ALA A 588 47.64 12.32 6.27
N LEU A 589 48.78 12.66 6.89
CA LEU A 589 50.05 12.74 6.19
C LEU A 589 50.43 11.39 5.57
N ARG A 590 50.33 10.29 6.34
CA ARG A 590 50.60 8.93 5.85
C ARG A 590 49.68 8.50 4.71
N TYR A 591 48.41 8.90 4.74
CA TYR A 591 47.49 8.66 3.62
C TYR A 591 48.00 9.31 2.31
N LEU A 592 48.65 10.48 2.41
CA LEU A 592 49.20 11.26 1.28
C LEU A 592 50.68 10.97 0.97
N SER A 593 51.30 9.98 1.63
CA SER A 593 52.71 9.61 1.48
C SER A 593 52.90 8.49 0.45
N LYS A 594 53.99 8.60 -0.33
CA LYS A 594 54.45 7.57 -1.27
C LYS A 594 55.97 7.39 -1.13
N PRO A 595 56.44 6.27 -0.56
CA PRO A 595 55.66 5.18 0.04
C PRO A 595 55.04 5.53 1.40
N ASN A 596 54.02 4.78 1.83
CA ASN A 596 53.54 4.79 3.23
C ASN A 596 54.12 3.57 3.97
N HIS A 597 55.11 3.82 4.83
CA HIS A 597 55.81 2.78 5.58
C HIS A 597 55.01 2.19 6.77
N TRP A 598 53.88 2.78 7.16
CA TRP A 598 53.03 2.29 8.26
C TRP A 598 51.82 1.47 7.76
N MET A 599 51.79 1.14 6.48
CA MET A 599 50.72 0.36 5.84
C MET A 599 50.68 -1.10 6.33
N ASP A 600 49.50 -1.67 6.54
CA ASP A 600 49.37 -3.09 6.88
C ASP A 600 49.78 -4.00 5.72
N LYS A 601 50.53 -5.07 5.99
CA LYS A 601 50.96 -6.06 4.98
C LYS A 601 49.78 -6.77 4.28
N LYS A 602 48.59 -6.78 4.87
CA LYS A 602 47.37 -7.39 4.32
C LYS A 602 46.33 -6.37 3.85
N ALA A 603 46.66 -5.08 3.73
CA ALA A 603 45.73 -4.10 3.18
C ALA A 603 45.33 -4.46 1.73
N SER A 604 44.01 -4.52 1.44
CA SER A 604 43.48 -4.96 0.14
C SER A 604 43.38 -3.86 -0.91
N TYR A 605 43.31 -2.58 -0.49
CA TYR A 605 43.02 -1.44 -1.37
C TYR A 605 44.20 -0.46 -1.44
N VAL A 606 45.32 -0.89 -2.00
CA VAL A 606 46.56 -0.09 -2.05
C VAL A 606 47.23 -0.14 -3.42
N CYS A 607 48.00 0.89 -3.73
CA CYS A 607 48.95 0.92 -4.82
C CYS A 607 50.27 0.27 -4.37
N VAL A 608 50.96 -0.42 -5.29
CA VAL A 608 52.26 -1.06 -5.04
C VAL A 608 53.23 -0.72 -6.17
N ASN A 609 54.52 -0.59 -5.87
CA ASN A 609 55.56 -0.41 -6.90
C ASN A 609 55.80 -1.72 -7.68
N GLU A 610 56.54 -1.65 -8.79
CA GLU A 610 56.78 -2.79 -9.71
C GLU A 610 57.38 -4.00 -8.99
N ASP A 611 58.31 -3.75 -8.05
CA ASP A 611 58.99 -4.78 -7.26
C ASP A 611 58.19 -5.25 -6.02
N LYS A 612 56.99 -4.70 -5.79
CA LYS A 612 56.09 -4.98 -4.65
C LYS A 612 56.72 -4.76 -3.27
N THR A 613 57.74 -3.92 -3.18
CA THR A 613 58.46 -3.57 -1.94
C THR A 613 57.86 -2.37 -1.24
N GLU A 614 57.19 -1.49 -1.98
CA GLU A 614 56.58 -0.24 -1.49
C GLU A 614 55.07 -0.24 -1.70
N ARG A 615 54.34 0.41 -0.78
CA ARG A 615 52.88 0.47 -0.79
C ARG A 615 52.40 1.86 -0.39
N TRP A 616 51.30 2.33 -0.98
CA TRP A 616 50.66 3.60 -0.63
C TRP A 616 49.16 3.60 -0.96
N SER A 617 48.44 4.60 -0.48
CA SER A 617 46.99 4.75 -0.72
C SER A 617 46.70 5.23 -2.15
N THR A 618 45.46 5.11 -2.60
CA THR A 618 45.01 5.53 -3.95
C THR A 618 44.90 7.05 -4.15
N PHE A 619 45.49 7.87 -3.27
CA PHE A 619 45.30 9.32 -3.23
C PHE A 619 45.78 10.04 -4.51
N GLU A 620 46.68 9.44 -5.29
CA GLU A 620 47.29 10.07 -6.47
C GLU A 620 46.24 10.50 -7.51
N GLU A 621 45.20 9.70 -7.71
CA GLU A 621 44.09 10.00 -8.63
C GLU A 621 43.19 11.15 -8.14
N TYR A 622 43.22 11.42 -6.83
CA TYR A 622 42.36 12.40 -6.17
C TYR A 622 43.08 13.71 -5.82
N GLN A 623 44.37 13.86 -6.15
CA GLN A 623 45.14 15.06 -5.77
C GLN A 623 44.46 16.38 -6.14
N PRO A 624 43.89 16.56 -7.36
CA PRO A 624 43.19 17.80 -7.69
C PRO A 624 41.97 18.07 -6.79
N LEU A 625 41.20 17.03 -6.46
CA LEU A 625 40.03 17.13 -5.60
C LEU A 625 40.44 17.43 -4.14
N ILE A 626 41.46 16.73 -3.64
CA ILE A 626 41.99 16.91 -2.28
C ILE A 626 42.47 18.35 -2.07
N VAL A 627 43.28 18.89 -2.99
CA VAL A 627 43.79 20.27 -2.82
C VAL A 627 42.70 21.31 -3.01
N MET A 628 41.70 21.06 -3.85
CA MET A 628 40.55 21.95 -4.01
C MET A 628 39.74 22.04 -2.71
N LEU A 629 39.43 20.89 -2.10
CA LEU A 629 38.71 20.82 -0.84
C LEU A 629 39.53 21.38 0.31
N TRP A 630 40.85 21.18 0.31
CA TRP A 630 41.75 21.82 1.26
C TRP A 630 41.71 23.35 1.14
N LEU A 631 41.79 23.90 -0.08
CA LEU A 631 41.65 25.33 -0.31
C LEU A 631 40.30 25.86 0.20
N ALA A 632 39.21 25.11 -0.01
CA ALA A 632 37.90 25.44 0.57
C ALA A 632 37.88 25.36 2.11
N ALA A 633 38.62 24.41 2.68
CA ALA A 633 38.75 24.24 4.13
C ALA A 633 39.47 25.40 4.81
N ILE A 634 40.44 26.02 4.14
CA ILE A 634 41.23 27.15 4.66
C ILE A 634 40.76 28.52 4.15
N ASP A 635 39.70 28.59 3.34
CA ASP A 635 39.25 29.83 2.72
C ASP A 635 38.64 30.81 3.74
N GLU A 636 39.46 31.72 4.26
CA GLU A 636 39.07 32.83 5.15
C GLU A 636 38.07 33.79 4.50
N THR A 637 38.04 33.88 3.17
CA THR A 637 37.13 34.79 2.45
C THR A 637 35.71 34.22 2.32
N MET A 638 35.52 32.94 2.66
CA MET A 638 34.23 32.25 2.77
C MET A 638 34.00 31.81 4.22
N PRO A 639 33.57 32.73 5.10
CA PRO A 639 33.42 32.46 6.53
C PRO A 639 32.44 31.30 6.75
N PRO A 640 32.68 30.45 7.77
CA PRO A 640 31.81 29.32 8.01
C PRO A 640 30.39 29.68 8.42
N ILE A 641 29.44 28.89 7.93
CA ILE A 641 28.02 29.00 8.24
C ILE A 641 27.60 27.94 9.26
N ASN A 642 26.36 28.01 9.74
CA ASN A 642 25.74 27.03 10.64
C ASN A 642 26.49 26.78 11.97
N GLY A 643 27.17 27.81 12.51
CA GLY A 643 27.87 27.71 13.79
C GLY A 643 29.23 27.01 13.74
N HIS A 644 29.73 26.67 12.56
CA HIS A 644 31.08 26.14 12.40
C HIS A 644 32.16 27.24 12.54
N THR A 645 33.40 26.85 12.84
CA THR A 645 34.57 27.73 12.87
C THR A 645 35.53 27.36 11.75
N LEU A 646 36.41 28.28 11.33
CA LEU A 646 37.39 28.00 10.28
C LEU A 646 38.36 26.90 10.73
N GLU A 647 38.77 26.97 12.00
CA GLU A 647 39.56 25.92 12.64
C GLU A 647 38.84 24.57 12.65
N GLY A 648 37.54 24.55 12.99
CA GLY A 648 36.72 23.35 12.97
C GLY A 648 36.58 22.74 11.57
N ARG A 649 36.41 23.59 10.55
CA ARG A 649 36.36 23.17 9.13
C ARG A 649 37.66 22.50 8.70
N LEU A 650 38.81 23.11 8.98
CA LEU A 650 40.12 22.52 8.68
C LEU A 650 40.35 21.22 9.46
N ASN A 651 40.02 21.20 10.76
CA ASN A 651 40.18 20.00 11.59
C ASN A 651 39.34 18.83 11.08
N HIS A 652 38.10 19.09 10.64
CA HIS A 652 37.23 18.07 10.05
C HIS A 652 37.79 17.54 8.72
N PHE A 653 38.31 18.42 7.86
CA PHE A 653 38.97 18.00 6.61
C PHE A 653 40.15 17.06 6.88
N VAL A 654 41.00 17.38 7.85
CA VAL A 654 42.14 16.53 8.25
C VAL A 654 41.65 15.21 8.84
N GLU A 655 40.58 15.22 9.63
CA GLU A 655 39.96 14.02 10.18
C GLU A 655 39.44 13.08 9.09
N GLU A 656 38.77 13.59 8.06
CA GLU A 656 38.30 12.77 6.95
C GLU A 656 39.44 12.15 6.15
N LEU A 657 40.56 12.87 5.93
CA LEU A 657 41.76 12.31 5.33
C LEU A 657 42.38 11.20 6.19
N ALA A 658 42.40 11.37 7.51
CA ALA A 658 42.89 10.35 8.43
C ALA A 658 42.00 9.09 8.39
N LEU A 659 40.69 9.27 8.37
CA LEU A 659 39.72 8.17 8.28
C LEU A 659 39.81 7.45 6.92
N LEU A 660 40.11 8.16 5.84
CA LEU A 660 40.40 7.54 4.54
C LEU A 660 41.62 6.62 4.59
N GLY A 661 42.67 6.99 5.33
CA GLY A 661 43.85 6.16 5.55
C GLY A 661 43.57 4.90 6.38
N ARG A 662 42.50 4.90 7.19
CA ARG A 662 42.21 3.85 8.17
C ARG A 662 40.82 3.20 8.01
N ALA A 663 40.14 3.40 6.89
CA ALA A 663 38.74 3.01 6.74
C ALA A 663 38.48 1.53 7.06
N HIS A 664 39.29 0.61 6.54
CA HIS A 664 39.15 -0.83 6.76
C HIS A 664 39.82 -1.33 8.04
N ASN A 665 40.33 -0.42 8.88
CA ASN A 665 40.69 -0.75 10.26
C ASN A 665 39.45 -0.90 11.15
N TRP A 666 38.29 -0.39 10.71
CA TRP A 666 37.02 -0.42 11.45
C TRP A 666 36.11 -1.61 11.12
N ASP A 667 36.47 -2.46 10.16
CA ASP A 667 35.67 -3.62 9.69
C ASP A 667 35.39 -4.68 10.78
N LYS A 668 35.99 -4.56 11.97
CA LYS A 668 35.83 -5.50 13.08
C LYS A 668 34.92 -4.92 14.14
N LYS A 669 34.16 -5.83 14.75
CA LYS A 669 33.25 -5.53 15.85
C LYS A 669 33.80 -5.99 17.19
N ARG A 670 33.46 -5.27 18.26
CA ARG A 670 33.71 -5.63 19.67
C ARG A 670 32.47 -5.35 20.51
N ILE A 671 32.36 -6.01 21.66
CA ILE A 671 31.34 -5.68 22.66
C ILE A 671 31.94 -4.61 23.58
N ASN A 672 31.27 -3.46 23.69
CA ASN A 672 31.70 -2.36 24.56
C ASN A 672 31.29 -2.59 26.03
N SER A 673 31.71 -1.68 26.91
CA SER A 673 31.44 -1.74 28.35
C SER A 673 29.95 -1.68 28.73
N ARG A 674 29.06 -1.39 27.78
CA ARG A 674 27.60 -1.38 27.93
C ARG A 674 26.93 -2.60 27.29
N ASN A 675 27.71 -3.64 26.98
CA ASN A 675 27.25 -4.87 26.35
C ASN A 675 26.62 -4.66 24.96
N LYS A 676 26.98 -3.58 24.25
CA LYS A 676 26.56 -3.31 22.87
C LYS A 676 27.68 -3.62 21.90
N GLU A 677 27.32 -4.22 20.77
CA GLU A 677 28.25 -4.44 19.66
C GLU A 677 28.57 -3.10 18.99
N GLU A 678 29.85 -2.79 18.81
CA GLU A 678 30.33 -1.60 18.12
C GLU A 678 31.50 -1.94 17.18
N GLU A 679 31.59 -1.22 16.06
CA GLU A 679 32.79 -1.20 15.22
C GLU A 679 33.89 -0.40 15.90
N TYR A 680 35.14 -0.80 15.68
CA TYR A 680 36.29 -0.13 16.28
C TYR A 680 37.51 -0.16 15.38
N ASP A 681 38.30 0.92 15.40
CA ASP A 681 39.63 0.92 14.78
C ASP A 681 40.51 -0.14 15.46
N ASP A 682 40.97 -1.15 14.70
CA ASP A 682 41.83 -2.21 15.22
C ASP A 682 43.23 -1.75 15.65
N LEU A 683 43.58 -0.47 15.41
CA LEU A 683 44.85 0.18 15.72
C LEU A 683 46.05 -0.62 15.19
N LYS A 684 45.86 -1.27 14.03
CA LYS A 684 46.93 -1.92 13.26
C LYS A 684 47.38 -1.02 12.12
N GLY A 685 48.28 -1.54 11.28
CA GLY A 685 48.78 -0.83 10.10
C GLY A 685 47.64 -0.25 9.27
N ASP A 686 47.92 0.85 8.58
CA ASP A 686 46.90 1.58 7.82
C ASP A 686 46.27 0.65 6.77
N LYS A 687 44.94 0.66 6.69
CA LYS A 687 44.12 -0.06 5.69
C LYS A 687 43.18 0.95 5.02
N PRO A 688 43.64 1.62 3.95
CA PRO A 688 42.92 2.72 3.35
C PRO A 688 41.64 2.28 2.66
N SER A 689 40.72 3.23 2.48
CA SER A 689 39.41 3.02 1.86
C SER A 689 39.50 2.47 0.43
N CYS A 690 38.51 1.67 0.04
CA CYS A 690 38.30 1.28 -1.35
C CYS A 690 38.00 2.51 -2.24
N PHE A 691 38.25 2.39 -3.56
CA PHE A 691 38.07 3.48 -4.52
C PHE A 691 36.70 4.18 -4.40
N SER A 692 35.64 3.43 -4.12
CA SER A 692 34.29 3.98 -3.99
C SER A 692 34.06 4.84 -2.74
N GLY A 693 34.77 4.55 -1.64
CA GLY A 693 34.67 5.31 -0.39
C GLY A 693 35.40 6.65 -0.43
N VAL A 694 36.45 6.77 -1.26
CA VAL A 694 37.33 7.96 -1.30
C VAL A 694 36.57 9.21 -1.75
N LYS A 695 35.93 9.18 -2.92
CA LYS A 695 35.28 10.36 -3.51
C LYS A 695 34.12 10.89 -2.66
N ARG A 696 33.28 10.02 -2.11
CA ARG A 696 32.13 10.40 -1.28
C ARG A 696 32.56 11.04 0.04
N ARG A 697 33.55 10.46 0.71
CA ARG A 697 34.07 10.98 1.97
C ARG A 697 34.82 12.30 1.77
N LEU A 698 35.58 12.44 0.68
CA LEU A 698 36.16 13.73 0.29
C LEU A 698 35.09 14.81 0.08
N PHE A 699 33.96 14.50 -0.56
CA PHE A 699 32.88 15.48 -0.74
C PHE A 699 32.30 16.00 0.58
N GLN A 700 32.28 15.16 1.63
CA GLN A 700 31.79 15.51 2.96
C GLN A 700 32.87 16.14 3.87
N ALA A 701 34.10 16.30 3.37
CA ALA A 701 35.25 16.71 4.18
C ALA A 701 35.28 18.20 4.54
N VAL A 702 34.44 19.04 3.93
CA VAL A 702 34.46 20.49 4.15
C VAL A 702 33.13 20.97 4.73
N ILE A 703 33.06 20.99 6.05
CA ILE A 703 31.86 21.42 6.80
C ILE A 703 31.70 22.95 6.86
N GLY A 704 30.45 23.42 6.91
CA GLY A 704 30.13 24.83 7.06
C GLY A 704 30.68 25.71 5.93
N HIS A 705 30.98 25.16 4.76
CA HIS A 705 31.39 25.93 3.59
C HIS A 705 30.18 26.27 2.72
N PRO A 706 29.88 27.55 2.42
CA PRO A 706 28.63 27.96 1.77
C PRO A 706 28.30 27.25 0.45
N LEU A 707 29.31 26.78 -0.29
CA LEU A 707 29.13 26.07 -1.57
C LEU A 707 29.08 24.54 -1.43
N LEU A 708 29.42 23.98 -0.26
CA LEU A 708 29.56 22.54 -0.02
C LEU A 708 28.67 22.03 1.12
N ASP A 709 27.90 22.91 1.76
CA ASP A 709 26.95 22.56 2.80
C ASP A 709 25.78 21.76 2.21
N ILE A 710 25.47 20.61 2.83
CA ILE A 710 24.44 19.68 2.35
C ILE A 710 23.15 20.03 3.08
N LEU A 711 22.14 20.51 2.33
CA LEU A 711 20.79 20.60 2.86
C LEU A 711 20.25 19.18 3.03
N THR A 712 20.13 18.74 4.27
CA THR A 712 19.56 17.45 4.63
C THR A 712 18.12 17.61 5.12
N LYS A 713 17.39 16.50 5.15
CA LYS A 713 16.08 16.43 5.80
C LYS A 713 16.16 16.93 7.26
N ASP A 714 17.20 16.55 7.99
CA ASP A 714 17.40 16.94 9.39
C ASP A 714 17.55 18.45 9.55
N ASN A 715 18.19 19.12 8.58
CA ASN A 715 18.25 20.58 8.57
C ASN A 715 16.85 21.18 8.45
N ILE A 716 16.03 20.72 7.49
CA ILE A 716 14.66 21.22 7.30
C ILE A 716 13.77 20.93 8.51
N LEU A 717 13.85 19.72 9.08
CA LEU A 717 13.13 19.36 10.29
C LEU A 717 13.56 20.22 11.49
N GLN A 718 14.85 20.55 11.59
CA GLN A 718 15.35 21.45 12.64
C GLN A 718 14.81 22.88 12.44
N GLU A 719 14.74 23.39 11.22
CA GLU A 719 14.11 24.69 10.95
C GLU A 719 12.62 24.71 11.33
N ILE A 720 11.87 23.66 10.97
CA ILE A 720 10.44 23.54 11.33
C ILE A 720 10.29 23.46 12.86
N ARG A 721 11.14 22.68 13.52
CA ARG A 721 11.16 22.54 14.99
C ARG A 721 11.38 23.89 15.67
N ASP A 722 12.37 24.64 15.22
CA ASP A 722 12.73 25.92 15.84
C ASP A 722 11.66 26.98 15.56
N PHE A 723 11.10 27.00 14.36
CA PHE A 723 9.96 27.85 14.00
C PHE A 723 8.73 27.57 14.88
N ALA A 724 8.32 26.30 14.97
CA ALA A 724 7.15 25.88 15.74
C ALA A 724 7.35 26.12 17.24
N ARG A 725 8.53 25.78 17.80
CA ARG A 725 8.86 26.06 19.21
C ARG A 725 8.83 27.54 19.53
N THR A 726 9.41 28.38 18.66
CA THR A 726 9.40 29.83 18.86
C THR A 726 7.97 30.36 18.90
N PHE A 727 7.10 29.84 18.04
CA PHE A 727 5.68 30.20 18.05
C PHE A 727 4.98 29.71 19.33
N PHE A 728 5.09 28.43 19.69
CA PHE A 728 4.47 27.89 20.90
C PHE A 728 4.94 28.60 22.16
N ASP A 729 6.23 28.93 22.25
CA ASP A 729 6.82 29.67 23.37
C ASP A 729 6.26 31.09 23.49
N SER A 730 5.81 31.69 22.39
CA SER A 730 5.15 33.00 22.42
C SER A 730 3.70 32.93 22.92
N GLN A 731 3.03 31.77 22.78
CA GLN A 731 1.61 31.60 23.11
C GLN A 731 1.38 30.98 24.51
N ILE A 732 2.29 30.12 24.96
CA ILE A 732 2.18 29.44 26.26
C ILE A 732 2.75 30.32 27.37
N LYS A 733 1.88 30.74 28.29
CA LYS A 733 2.16 31.52 29.50
C LYS A 733 1.79 30.71 30.73
N GLU A 734 2.29 31.09 31.92
CA GLU A 734 1.98 30.37 33.16
C GLU A 734 0.46 30.28 33.45
N GLU A 735 -0.31 31.26 33.01
CA GLU A 735 -1.77 31.33 33.22
C GLU A 735 -2.59 30.35 32.36
N ASN A 736 -2.15 30.04 31.13
CA ASN A 736 -2.88 29.14 30.21
C ASN A 736 -2.22 27.76 30.04
N ARG A 737 -1.00 27.57 30.55
CA ARG A 737 -0.23 26.32 30.49
C ARG A 737 -0.97 25.10 31.05
N VAL A 738 -1.69 25.25 32.17
CA VAL A 738 -2.46 24.15 32.77
C VAL A 738 -3.62 23.73 31.88
N ALA A 739 -4.24 24.67 31.15
CA ALA A 739 -5.30 24.37 30.20
C ALA A 739 -4.77 23.59 28.99
N PHE A 740 -3.61 24.00 28.45
CA PHE A 740 -2.94 23.25 27.38
C PHE A 740 -2.51 21.86 27.83
N TYR A 741 -1.95 21.73 29.04
CA TYR A 741 -1.60 20.41 29.59
C TYR A 741 -2.82 19.50 29.67
N ARG A 742 -3.95 20.00 30.20
CA ARG A 742 -5.20 19.21 30.28
C ARG A 742 -5.73 18.81 28.90
N ALA A 743 -5.72 19.72 27.93
CA ALA A 743 -6.16 19.43 26.57
C ALA A 743 -5.29 18.35 25.90
N PHE A 744 -3.97 18.44 26.09
CA PHE A 744 -3.02 17.44 25.59
C PHE A 744 -3.16 16.09 26.29
N THR A 745 -3.30 16.08 27.62
CA THR A 745 -3.52 14.85 28.40
C THR A 745 -4.85 14.20 28.03
N TYR A 746 -5.91 14.98 27.82
CA TYR A 746 -7.21 14.47 27.40
C TYR A 746 -7.07 13.73 26.07
N TYR A 747 -6.43 14.35 25.08
CA TYR A 747 -6.11 13.69 23.80
C TYR A 747 -5.31 12.41 23.99
N LEU A 748 -4.23 12.41 24.78
CA LEU A 748 -3.41 11.22 25.03
C LEU A 748 -4.19 10.10 25.74
N THR A 749 -5.19 10.43 26.56
CA THR A 749 -6.00 9.43 27.30
C THR A 749 -7.20 8.91 26.53
N MET A 750 -7.84 9.76 25.73
CA MET A 750 -9.12 9.47 25.08
C MET A 750 -8.97 9.24 23.58
N LEU A 751 -7.79 9.49 23.01
CA LEU A 751 -7.52 9.56 21.57
C LEU A 751 -8.53 10.45 20.83
N ASN A 752 -9.07 11.45 21.53
CA ASN A 752 -10.08 12.38 21.07
C ASN A 752 -9.93 13.72 21.80
N VAL A 753 -10.53 14.78 21.27
CA VAL A 753 -10.57 16.09 21.93
C VAL A 753 -12.01 16.53 22.11
N ASP A 754 -12.37 16.88 23.35
CA ASP A 754 -13.66 17.51 23.62
C ASP A 754 -13.67 18.97 23.13
N GLU A 755 -14.85 19.59 23.10
CA GLU A 755 -15.03 20.94 22.57
C GLU A 755 -14.14 21.98 23.26
N VAL A 756 -13.94 21.84 24.59
CA VAL A 756 -13.10 22.74 25.39
C VAL A 756 -11.62 22.56 25.04
N SER A 757 -11.15 21.32 24.91
CA SER A 757 -9.77 21.01 24.56
C SER A 757 -9.46 21.35 23.10
N ALA A 758 -10.42 21.16 22.19
CA ALA A 758 -10.32 21.56 20.79
C ALA A 758 -10.19 23.09 20.66
N GLN A 759 -11.01 23.85 21.39
CA GLN A 759 -10.89 25.31 21.44
C GLN A 759 -9.51 25.72 21.97
N CYS A 760 -9.04 25.09 23.06
CA CYS A 760 -7.74 25.33 23.64
C CYS A 760 -6.61 25.04 22.62
N LEU A 761 -6.55 23.85 22.03
CA LEU A 761 -5.49 23.48 21.07
C LEU A 761 -5.48 24.34 19.81
N SER A 762 -6.64 24.87 19.39
CA SER A 762 -6.75 25.76 18.23
C SER A 762 -5.97 27.07 18.40
N GLU A 763 -5.75 27.53 19.65
CA GLU A 763 -4.95 28.73 19.95
C GLU A 763 -3.46 28.53 19.62
N LEU A 764 -3.01 27.28 19.51
CA LEU A 764 -1.65 26.92 19.13
C LEU A 764 -1.50 26.57 17.64
N ASN A 765 -2.53 26.77 16.82
CA ASN A 765 -2.40 26.58 15.37
C ASN A 765 -1.56 27.70 14.75
N LEU A 766 -0.59 27.33 13.91
CA LEU A 766 0.29 28.26 13.22
C LEU A 766 -0.53 29.06 12.19
N PRO A 767 -0.60 30.40 12.29
CA PRO A 767 -1.35 31.21 11.32
C PRO A 767 -0.77 31.09 9.90
N GLU A 768 -1.62 31.09 8.88
CA GLU A 768 -1.19 30.95 7.47
C GLU A 768 -0.12 32.00 7.07
N GLU A 769 -0.24 33.22 7.57
CA GLU A 769 0.74 34.29 7.31
C GLU A 769 2.14 33.90 7.82
N LYS A 770 2.24 33.36 9.04
CA LYS A 770 3.50 32.90 9.62
C LYS A 770 4.07 31.68 8.88
N GLN A 771 3.22 30.80 8.39
CA GLN A 771 3.64 29.67 7.55
C GLN A 771 4.24 30.16 6.21
N ARG A 772 3.59 31.13 5.56
CA ARG A 772 4.11 31.75 4.32
C ARG A 772 5.45 32.45 4.56
N ASP A 773 5.58 33.21 5.65
CA ASP A 773 6.83 33.87 6.02
C ASP A 773 7.97 32.87 6.25
N PHE A 774 7.67 31.73 6.90
CA PHE A 774 8.64 30.67 7.13
C PHE A 774 9.09 30.01 5.81
N ILE A 775 8.16 29.74 4.89
CA ILE A 775 8.51 29.20 3.56
C ILE A 775 9.39 30.20 2.79
N LEU A 776 9.06 31.50 2.83
CA LEU A 776 9.89 32.55 2.21
C LEU A 776 11.28 32.64 2.85
N TYR A 777 11.37 32.44 4.17
CA TYR A 777 12.65 32.33 4.88
C TYR A 777 13.49 31.15 4.37
N LEU A 778 12.90 29.96 4.22
CA LEU A 778 13.60 28.78 3.69
C LEU A 778 14.07 29.00 2.25
N ILE A 779 13.21 29.57 1.39
CA ILE A 779 13.57 29.93 0.01
C ILE A 779 14.74 30.92 0.01
N LYS A 780 14.71 31.93 0.88
CA LYS A 780 15.80 32.92 0.97
C LYS A 780 17.10 32.31 1.50
N LYS A 781 17.01 31.38 2.45
CA LYS A 781 18.17 30.78 3.13
C LYS A 781 18.86 29.71 2.29
N TYR A 782 18.08 28.85 1.64
CA TYR A 782 18.58 27.67 0.93
C TYR A 782 18.45 27.76 -0.60
N GLY A 783 17.67 28.71 -1.11
CA GLY A 783 17.52 28.98 -2.54
C GLY A 783 17.12 27.74 -3.33
N ASP A 784 17.83 27.49 -4.43
CA ASP A 784 17.60 26.35 -5.30
C ASP A 784 17.77 25.00 -4.59
N SER A 785 18.60 24.89 -3.54
CA SER A 785 18.77 23.61 -2.82
C SER A 785 17.48 23.17 -2.13
N TYR A 786 16.59 24.11 -1.78
CA TYR A 786 15.25 23.82 -1.27
C TYR A 786 14.22 23.70 -2.41
N LEU A 787 14.30 24.56 -3.44
CA LEU A 787 13.31 24.59 -4.53
C LEU A 787 13.44 23.45 -5.54
N SER A 788 14.65 22.93 -5.77
CA SER A 788 14.89 21.89 -6.79
C SER A 788 14.58 20.48 -6.31
N ASP A 789 14.47 20.28 -4.99
CA ASP A 789 14.13 18.99 -4.39
C ASP A 789 12.69 19.00 -3.90
N ARG A 790 11.83 18.26 -4.62
CA ARG A 790 10.41 18.19 -4.31
C ARG A 790 10.17 17.59 -2.92
N ASN A 791 11.04 16.71 -2.43
CA ASN A 791 10.90 16.08 -1.12
C ASN A 791 10.99 17.12 0.01
N PHE A 792 11.88 18.11 -0.09
CA PHE A 792 11.98 19.17 0.92
C PHE A 792 10.78 20.12 0.89
N THR A 793 10.31 20.51 -0.30
CA THR A 793 9.11 21.34 -0.42
C THR A 793 7.88 20.62 0.13
N GLN A 794 7.68 19.36 -0.25
CA GLN A 794 6.55 18.55 0.17
C GLN A 794 6.60 18.21 1.66
N LEU A 795 7.80 18.02 2.24
CA LEU A 795 7.96 17.83 3.68
C LEU A 795 7.46 19.05 4.48
N VAL A 796 7.86 20.26 4.09
CA VAL A 796 7.41 21.50 4.75
C VAL A 796 5.91 21.68 4.58
N GLU A 797 5.38 21.49 3.38
CA GLU A 797 3.93 21.58 3.11
C GLU A 797 3.13 20.57 3.94
N THR A 798 3.58 19.31 4.00
CA THR A 798 2.89 18.23 4.72
C THR A 798 2.90 18.48 6.22
N MET A 799 4.02 18.94 6.78
CA MET A 799 4.14 19.21 8.22
C MET A 799 3.32 20.42 8.67
N LEU A 800 3.14 21.41 7.80
CA LEU A 800 2.39 22.64 8.12
C LEU A 800 0.89 22.55 7.76
N ALA A 801 0.46 21.61 6.91
CA ALA A 801 -0.95 21.44 6.57
C ALA A 801 -1.75 20.77 7.70
N LEU A 802 -2.93 21.31 8.02
CA LEU A 802 -3.92 20.66 8.89
C LEU A 802 -5.03 20.01 8.06
N LYS A 803 -5.59 18.91 8.57
CA LYS A 803 -6.70 18.18 7.95
C LYS A 803 -7.85 18.01 8.95
N PRO A 804 -8.73 19.02 9.10
CA PRO A 804 -9.81 18.99 10.09
C PRO A 804 -10.82 17.85 9.88
N ASP A 805 -10.96 17.38 8.63
CA ASP A 805 -11.87 16.28 8.27
C ASP A 805 -11.21 14.89 8.37
N SER A 806 -9.96 14.82 8.84
CA SER A 806 -9.23 13.55 9.01
C SER A 806 -9.83 12.73 10.15
N THR A 807 -9.82 11.39 10.03
CA THR A 807 -10.12 10.50 11.16
C THR A 807 -9.03 10.51 12.22
N ASP A 808 -7.81 10.93 11.86
CA ASP A 808 -6.70 11.13 12.77
C ASP A 808 -6.75 12.56 13.35
N ILE A 809 -7.04 12.64 14.64
CA ILE A 809 -7.19 13.88 15.40
C ILE A 809 -5.85 14.61 15.60
N SER A 810 -4.72 13.90 15.50
CA SER A 810 -3.40 14.53 15.55
C SER A 810 -3.20 15.53 14.41
N GLU A 811 -3.85 15.31 13.27
CA GLU A 811 -3.78 16.16 12.06
C GLU A 811 -4.69 17.41 12.14
N HIS A 812 -5.52 17.53 13.19
CA HIS A 812 -6.46 18.65 13.33
C HIS A 812 -5.81 19.91 13.93
N PHE A 813 -4.73 19.74 14.70
CA PHE A 813 -4.07 20.83 15.43
C PHE A 813 -2.54 20.74 15.32
N HIS A 814 -1.86 21.87 15.07
CA HIS A 814 -0.39 21.89 14.95
C HIS A 814 0.32 21.46 16.22
N ALA A 815 -0.27 21.76 17.38
CA ALA A 815 0.27 21.38 18.67
C ALA A 815 0.39 19.85 18.82
N LEU A 816 -0.58 19.09 18.28
CA LEU A 816 -0.56 17.62 18.30
C LEU A 816 0.35 17.08 17.19
N LYS A 817 0.13 17.55 15.94
CA LYS A 817 0.87 17.11 14.75
C LYS A 817 2.38 17.29 14.87
N LEU A 818 2.82 18.41 15.45
CA LEU A 818 4.24 18.74 15.57
C LEU A 818 4.86 18.29 16.90
N ASP A 819 4.12 17.65 17.81
CA ASP A 819 4.64 17.28 19.13
C ASP A 819 5.83 16.33 19.05
N GLY A 820 5.79 15.33 18.16
CA GLY A 820 6.90 14.41 17.93
C GLY A 820 8.19 15.15 17.53
N LEU A 821 8.06 16.30 16.86
CA LEU A 821 9.19 17.12 16.44
C LEU A 821 9.61 18.15 17.50
N THR A 822 8.67 18.83 18.14
CA THR A 822 8.94 19.90 19.11
C THR A 822 9.11 19.41 20.54
N ALA A 823 8.67 18.20 20.85
CA ALA A 823 8.53 17.65 22.19
C ALA A 823 7.75 18.58 23.13
N LEU A 824 6.70 19.22 22.63
CA LEU A 824 5.94 20.27 23.31
C LEU A 824 5.32 19.74 24.60
N TYR A 825 4.64 18.60 24.53
CA TYR A 825 4.05 17.94 25.69
C TYR A 825 5.14 17.61 26.71
N ASN A 826 6.14 16.85 26.29
CA ASN A 826 7.15 16.30 27.19
C ASN A 826 8.07 17.34 27.86
N THR A 827 8.40 18.43 27.17
CA THR A 827 9.41 19.40 27.64
C THR A 827 8.80 20.64 28.29
N LYS A 828 7.62 21.07 27.85
CA LYS A 828 6.96 22.31 28.32
C LYS A 828 5.70 22.04 29.13
N LEU A 829 4.89 21.05 28.75
CA LEU A 829 3.62 20.76 29.45
C LEU A 829 3.80 19.74 30.58
N GLN A 830 4.60 18.68 30.36
CA GLN A 830 4.73 17.49 31.21
C GLN A 830 5.97 17.52 32.13
N SER A 831 6.97 18.37 31.90
CA SER A 831 8.25 18.39 32.66
C SER A 831 8.16 18.62 34.18
N SER A 832 6.94 18.68 34.74
CA SER A 832 6.66 18.58 36.18
C SER A 832 6.08 17.23 36.67
N LEU A 833 5.75 16.24 35.82
CA LEU A 833 5.14 14.95 36.22
C LEU A 833 5.53 13.80 35.23
N GLY A 834 6.41 12.87 35.67
CA GLY A 834 7.21 11.94 34.83
C GLY A 834 6.52 10.89 33.90
N LYS A 835 7.36 10.25 33.05
CA LYS A 835 7.06 9.41 31.85
C LYS A 835 7.19 7.89 32.02
N ILE A 836 6.48 7.08 31.19
CA ILE A 836 6.78 5.67 30.82
C ILE A 836 6.47 5.45 29.30
N GLY A 837 7.18 4.51 28.63
CA GLY A 837 7.44 4.37 27.17
C GLY A 837 6.54 3.47 26.30
N GLU A 838 6.92 3.35 25.00
CA GLU A 838 6.19 2.81 23.82
C GLU A 838 6.77 1.48 23.22
N ALA A 839 6.03 0.82 22.30
CA ALA A 839 6.37 -0.41 21.53
C ALA A 839 6.08 -0.27 19.99
N GLY A 840 6.70 -1.14 19.14
CA GLY A 840 7.06 -0.87 17.71
C GLY A 840 6.26 -1.47 16.51
N PHE A 841 6.97 -1.73 15.39
CA PHE A 841 6.78 -1.12 14.04
C PHE A 841 5.95 -1.87 12.94
N PHE A 842 5.54 -3.14 13.08
CA PHE A 842 4.72 -3.82 12.04
C PHE A 842 3.47 -4.56 12.55
N ALA A 843 3.08 -4.31 13.80
CA ALA A 843 1.79 -4.73 14.30
C ALA A 843 0.88 -3.49 14.34
N GLU A 844 0.02 -3.33 13.33
CA GLU A 844 -1.22 -2.61 13.61
C GLU A 844 -2.18 -3.60 14.26
N THR A 845 -2.42 -3.31 15.54
CA THR A 845 -3.34 -3.94 16.46
C THR A 845 -4.72 -4.08 15.83
N SER A 846 -5.10 -5.33 15.53
CA SER A 846 -6.49 -5.74 15.50
C SER A 846 -6.95 -6.00 16.94
N ASP A 847 -7.54 -5.02 17.60
CA ASP A 847 -8.28 -5.28 18.83
C ASP A 847 -9.41 -4.25 19.02
N GLU A 848 -10.55 -4.55 18.41
CA GLU A 848 -11.86 -4.20 18.95
C GLU A 848 -12.79 -5.39 18.75
N SER A 849 -12.95 -6.20 19.80
CA SER A 849 -14.25 -6.69 20.31
C SER A 849 -14.12 -8.02 21.07
N THR A 850 -13.88 -7.97 22.37
CA THR A 850 -14.56 -8.85 23.33
C THR A 850 -14.29 -8.38 24.75
N GLU A 851 -15.16 -7.54 25.32
CA GLU A 851 -15.40 -7.57 26.76
C GLU A 851 -16.75 -6.95 27.11
N ALA A 852 -17.80 -7.79 27.12
CA ALA A 852 -19.06 -7.46 27.78
C ALA A 852 -19.88 -8.71 28.10
N THR A 853 -19.47 -9.53 29.08
CA THR A 853 -20.44 -10.15 30.02
C THR A 853 -19.76 -10.74 31.25
N ARG A 854 -19.80 -10.01 32.38
CA ARG A 854 -20.50 -10.41 33.61
C ARG A 854 -20.03 -9.55 34.79
N ALA A 855 -20.93 -8.64 35.17
CA ALA A 855 -20.90 -7.97 36.45
C ALA A 855 -21.48 -8.87 37.56
N ALA A 856 -20.91 -8.65 38.75
CA ALA A 856 -21.55 -8.68 40.08
C ALA A 856 -21.84 -10.02 40.78
N THR A 857 -21.05 -10.27 41.84
CA THR A 857 -21.48 -10.49 43.25
C THR A 857 -20.19 -10.55 44.10
N VAL A 858 -19.75 -9.49 44.79
CA VAL A 858 -20.11 -9.07 46.17
C VAL A 858 -19.94 -10.19 47.21
N THR A 859 -18.79 -10.23 47.92
CA THR A 859 -18.62 -9.89 49.36
C THR A 859 -17.23 -10.33 49.90
N ALA A 860 -16.43 -9.33 50.26
CA ALA A 860 -15.82 -9.07 51.57
C ALA A 860 -15.10 -10.17 52.40
N VAL A 861 -14.01 -9.68 53.02
CA VAL A 861 -13.38 -10.01 54.31
C VAL A 861 -12.22 -11.01 54.28
N ASP A 862 -11.02 -10.43 54.35
CA ASP A 862 -10.01 -10.61 55.42
C ASP A 862 -9.78 -12.03 55.95
N GLU A 863 -8.59 -12.59 55.71
CA GLU A 863 -7.74 -13.08 56.78
C GLU A 863 -6.35 -13.43 56.23
N GLY A 864 -5.34 -12.93 56.93
CA GLY A 864 -3.96 -13.01 56.52
C GLY A 864 -3.24 -14.32 56.88
N THR A 865 -1.93 -14.19 56.70
CA THR A 865 -0.86 -14.97 57.31
C THR A 865 -0.54 -16.37 56.75
N VAL A 866 0.58 -16.38 56.03
CA VAL A 866 1.83 -17.08 56.42
C VAL A 866 2.08 -18.50 55.90
N ARG A 867 3.17 -18.54 55.10
CA ARG A 867 4.22 -19.56 54.97
C ARG A 867 3.96 -20.84 54.16
N ALA A 868 4.76 -20.88 53.09
CA ALA A 868 5.92 -21.75 52.92
C ALA A 868 5.75 -23.08 52.15
N CYS A 869 6.59 -23.12 51.11
CA CYS A 869 7.39 -24.25 50.65
C CYS A 869 6.75 -25.37 49.82
N ALA A 870 7.28 -25.44 48.59
CA ALA A 870 7.73 -26.60 47.84
C ALA A 870 6.68 -27.37 47.01
N GLY A 871 6.98 -27.43 45.71
CA GLY A 871 6.26 -28.14 44.66
C GLY A 871 6.59 -27.52 43.32
#